data_AF-A0A4P7YNY9-F1
#
_entry.id   AF-A0A4P7YNY9-F1
#
_cell.length_a   1.000
_cell.length_b   1.000
_cell.length_c   1.000
_cell.angle_alpha   90.00
_cell.angle_beta   90.00
_cell.angle_gamma   90.00
#
_symmetry.space_group_name_H-M   'P 1'
#
loop_
_entity.id
_entity.type
_entity.pdbx_description
1 polymer ?
#
loop_
_entity_poly.entity_id
_entity_poly.type
_entity_poly.pdbx_seq_one_letter_code
_entity_poly.pdbx_strand_id
1 'polypeptide(L)'
;MATDRPTPDGTTAGSLQRRLMVRLVIVLALVAAGLFLLIRMDAKRAADGAFDQLLLASALSIVDAVRVEDNALLVDLPYSSLSILAMAQRDRAFYKVLDAEGNVIIGYGDLPGPPRRDDNADFFDAVYHDEPVRIVALGHLIVQARRANWVTIVVAQTREERDRLARGFFINSFLPMMLMMLVSIGLVWFGVRQALAPLGFLERLIRARRPSDFSPIEVPAPAEVRQLLGAINTLMARLHGNLESTKTFLADMAHQIRTPLAALRSQSELASEENDPERLHRIVARIHRNAVEASELTTQLLSHAMVVHRSEALHPEFVDLTLLVRRVVQRAAAIAEDTTLRIEQDGTDHVGVCGDSVILREALVNLVDNAIKYGGGAGAVEVRLCAATAEHGPLVEVADRGPGVPDAEKPTVLSRFGRGSSAAGTVGSGLGLAIVAAVADGHGAAFSLLDRPGGGLIARIAFPRDHQCETCQLPPSDDGSENRHRAAPERLWLPLALLALSTILLWPGESAAKRISYPAQGTQAAVLAIASTTDQAAMEGLILDFQAHHPGIRVEYDEVTSVELYDSVVHPKDRLPDLIISSSADLQVKLVNDGYTQRHLSEATADLPRWANWRDEAFSFAQEPAVIVYNRDLVPPSDVPRTRDDLIHLIRDREAVYDGRVATYDIVQSGIGYLLASQDSVLNSQFWQLVDALADRHVHQFCCTGEMLDAIARGDQLIGYNLLGSYARARQLAGAPIGIVLPSDYTLVTARVASIPRGAAAAGLAGLFIDYLLSQEGQTQIARSTPFYAISPAVDGPFSVAHLLAELNGPLQHTTLGPGLLVFLDETKRARFLRQWQMITNRY
;
A
#
# COMPACT_ATOMS: atom_id res chain seq x y z
N MET A 1 11.20 37.83 -44.51
CA MET A 1 11.06 36.36 -44.60
C MET A 1 12.41 35.76 -44.26
N ALA A 2 12.66 35.53 -42.97
CA ALA A 2 13.85 34.86 -42.45
C ALA A 2 13.36 33.98 -41.31
N THR A 3 13.38 32.68 -41.54
CA THR A 3 12.90 31.65 -40.63
C THR A 3 13.96 31.38 -39.57
N ASP A 4 13.68 31.80 -38.35
CA ASP A 4 14.43 31.42 -37.15
C ASP A 4 14.03 29.98 -36.78
N ARG A 5 14.96 29.03 -36.92
CA ARG A 5 14.75 27.64 -36.47
C ARG A 5 15.16 27.55 -35.01
N PRO A 6 14.29 27.11 -34.09
CA PRO A 6 14.70 26.81 -32.73
C PRO A 6 15.56 25.54 -32.75
N THR A 7 16.78 25.63 -32.20
CA THR A 7 17.60 24.47 -31.84
C THR A 7 16.84 23.60 -30.82
N PRO A 8 16.87 22.27 -30.94
CA PRO A 8 16.17 21.39 -30.01
C PRO A 8 16.80 21.49 -28.63
N ASP A 9 16.02 21.95 -27.65
CA ASP A 9 16.34 21.88 -26.23
C ASP A 9 16.77 20.46 -25.88
N GLY A 10 17.96 20.34 -25.29
CA GLY A 10 18.44 19.10 -24.70
C GLY A 10 17.41 18.57 -23.72
N THR A 11 17.00 17.32 -23.93
CA THR A 11 16.21 16.54 -22.97
C THR A 11 16.78 16.74 -21.57
N THR A 12 16.01 17.41 -20.71
CA THR A 12 16.40 17.72 -19.33
C THR A 12 16.67 16.42 -18.58
N ALA A 13 17.94 16.05 -18.46
CA ALA A 13 18.38 15.01 -17.54
C ALA A 13 18.00 15.48 -16.12
N GLY A 14 16.89 14.96 -15.59
CA GLY A 14 16.34 15.41 -14.31
C GLY A 14 17.36 15.39 -13.17
N SER A 15 17.29 16.42 -12.30
CA SER A 15 18.18 16.64 -11.15
C SER A 15 18.51 15.34 -10.40
N LEU A 16 19.80 15.12 -10.12
CA LEU A 16 20.31 13.99 -9.34
C LEU A 16 19.56 13.83 -8.01
N GLN A 17 19.19 14.96 -7.40
CA GLN A 17 18.40 15.02 -6.17
C GLN A 17 17.00 14.39 -6.34
N ARG A 18 16.32 14.66 -7.46
CA ARG A 18 15.00 14.09 -7.75
C ARG A 18 15.08 12.59 -7.99
N ARG A 19 16.10 12.13 -8.72
CA ARG A 19 16.32 10.70 -8.97
C ARG A 19 16.61 9.92 -7.68
N LEU A 20 17.46 10.47 -6.81
CA LEU A 20 17.79 9.85 -5.52
C LEU A 20 16.58 9.84 -4.56
N MET A 21 15.84 10.96 -4.49
CA MET A 21 14.57 11.04 -3.74
C MET A 21 13.58 9.96 -4.17
N VAL A 22 13.33 9.85 -5.48
CA VAL A 22 12.36 8.86 -6.00
C VAL A 22 12.78 7.44 -5.63
N ARG A 23 14.07 7.08 -5.76
CA ARG A 23 14.56 5.75 -5.38
C ARG A 23 14.42 5.47 -3.88
N LEU A 24 14.78 6.43 -3.01
CA LEU A 24 14.65 6.26 -1.57
C LEU A 24 13.20 6.19 -1.11
N VAL A 25 12.31 6.99 -1.70
CA VAL A 25 10.86 6.92 -1.44
C VAL A 25 10.29 5.59 -1.90
N ILE A 26 10.73 5.03 -3.04
CA ILE A 26 10.32 3.69 -3.48
C ILE A 26 10.77 2.64 -2.47
N VAL A 27 12.03 2.67 -2.00
CA VAL A 27 12.52 1.73 -0.99
C VAL A 27 11.71 1.84 0.31
N LEU A 28 11.46 3.05 0.78
CA LEU A 28 10.66 3.30 1.97
C LEU A 28 9.22 2.80 1.80
N ALA A 29 8.63 2.97 0.62
CA ALA A 29 7.30 2.47 0.28
C ALA A 29 7.24 0.94 0.24
N LEU A 30 8.28 0.27 -0.27
CA LEU A 30 8.39 -1.19 -0.23
C LEU A 30 8.52 -1.72 1.19
N VAL A 31 9.35 -1.08 2.04
CA VAL A 31 9.48 -1.44 3.46
C VAL A 31 8.15 -1.23 4.19
N ALA A 32 7.47 -0.10 3.95
CA ALA A 32 6.15 0.16 4.50
C ALA A 32 5.12 -0.88 4.02
N ALA A 33 5.11 -1.24 2.73
CA ALA A 33 4.23 -2.30 2.23
C ALA A 33 4.52 -3.67 2.88
N GLY A 34 5.79 -4.00 3.13
CA GLY A 34 6.17 -5.23 3.85
C GLY A 34 5.71 -5.25 5.30
N LEU A 35 5.98 -4.18 6.05
CA LEU A 35 5.50 -4.01 7.43
C LEU A 35 3.95 -4.04 7.50
N PHE A 36 3.29 -3.45 6.50
CA PHE A 36 1.84 -3.45 6.37
C PHE A 36 1.28 -4.87 6.21
N LEU A 37 1.92 -5.70 5.38
CA LEU A 37 1.53 -7.09 5.22
C LEU A 37 1.75 -7.89 6.52
N LEU A 38 2.87 -7.68 7.22
CA LEU A 38 3.17 -8.34 8.50
C LEU A 38 2.13 -8.01 9.57
N ILE A 39 1.84 -6.72 9.79
CA ILE A 39 0.82 -6.27 10.75
C ILE A 39 -0.54 -6.87 10.40
N ARG A 40 -0.91 -6.89 9.12
CA ARG A 40 -2.17 -7.48 8.67
C ARG A 40 -2.24 -8.97 8.97
N MET A 41 -1.16 -9.72 8.74
CA MET A 41 -1.10 -11.15 9.02
C MET A 41 -1.18 -11.43 10.52
N ASP A 42 -0.44 -10.70 11.35
CA ASP A 42 -0.46 -10.88 12.81
C ASP A 42 -1.82 -10.51 13.41
N ALA A 43 -2.46 -9.44 12.95
CA ALA A 43 -3.80 -9.07 13.37
C ALA A 43 -4.83 -10.18 13.07
N LYS A 44 -4.74 -10.82 11.88
CA LYS A 44 -5.60 -11.97 11.55
C LYS A 44 -5.33 -13.17 12.44
N ARG A 45 -4.07 -13.55 12.65
CA ARG A 45 -3.70 -14.69 13.52
C ARG A 45 -4.15 -14.47 14.97
N ALA A 46 -3.99 -13.26 15.49
CA ALA A 46 -4.41 -12.91 16.84
C ALA A 46 -5.93 -13.01 16.99
N ALA A 47 -6.69 -12.52 16.01
CA ALA A 47 -8.14 -12.65 15.99
C ALA A 47 -8.58 -14.12 15.89
N ASP A 48 -8.02 -14.89 14.94
CA ASP A 48 -8.36 -16.32 14.76
C ASP A 48 -8.08 -17.10 16.06
N GLY A 49 -6.93 -16.89 16.72
CA GLY A 49 -6.60 -17.56 17.97
C GLY A 49 -7.57 -17.25 19.13
N ALA A 50 -8.03 -16.01 19.27
CA ALA A 50 -8.97 -15.61 20.33
C ALA A 50 -10.36 -16.22 20.12
N PHE A 51 -10.87 -16.21 18.88
CA PHE A 51 -12.19 -16.77 18.57
C PHE A 51 -12.19 -18.31 18.52
N ASP A 52 -11.09 -18.94 18.11
CA ASP A 52 -10.96 -20.40 18.14
C ASP A 52 -10.97 -20.92 19.61
N GLN A 53 -10.42 -20.17 20.57
CA GLN A 53 -10.54 -20.50 22.00
C GLN A 53 -12.00 -20.43 22.51
N LEU A 54 -12.79 -19.45 22.07
CA LEU A 54 -14.21 -19.34 22.42
C LEU A 54 -15.03 -20.50 21.84
N LEU A 55 -14.77 -20.87 20.58
CA LEU A 55 -15.38 -22.03 19.93
C LEU A 55 -15.07 -23.33 20.69
N LEU A 56 -13.79 -23.55 21.04
CA LEU A 56 -13.37 -24.72 21.79
C LEU A 56 -14.00 -24.78 23.19
N ALA A 57 -14.02 -23.66 23.92
CA ALA A 57 -14.66 -23.59 25.23
C ALA A 57 -16.16 -23.92 25.17
N SER A 58 -16.84 -23.47 24.10
CA SER A 58 -18.25 -23.78 23.87
C SER A 58 -18.45 -25.27 23.54
N ALA A 59 -17.58 -25.86 22.71
CA ALA A 59 -17.61 -27.28 22.39
C ALA A 59 -17.35 -28.17 23.62
N LEU A 60 -16.34 -27.83 24.44
CA LEU A 60 -16.06 -28.52 25.70
C LEU A 60 -17.21 -28.41 26.71
N SER A 61 -17.87 -27.26 26.78
CA SER A 61 -19.03 -27.10 27.64
C SER A 61 -20.22 -27.98 27.21
N ILE A 62 -20.37 -28.25 25.90
CA ILE A 62 -21.37 -29.20 25.39
C ILE A 62 -20.95 -30.64 25.70
N VAL A 63 -19.65 -30.96 25.61
CA VAL A 63 -19.09 -32.27 26.01
C VAL A 63 -19.47 -32.61 27.45
N ASP A 64 -19.26 -31.69 28.40
CA ASP A 64 -19.56 -31.91 29.82
C ASP A 64 -21.06 -32.14 30.11
N ALA A 65 -21.92 -31.74 29.17
CA ALA A 65 -23.36 -31.89 29.25
C ALA A 65 -23.89 -33.18 28.61
N VAL A 66 -23.03 -33.95 27.93
CA VAL A 66 -23.45 -35.24 27.36
C VAL A 66 -23.54 -36.26 28.48
N ARG A 67 -24.77 -36.70 28.77
CA ARG A 67 -25.09 -37.74 29.72
C ARG A 67 -25.65 -38.96 29.00
N VAL A 68 -25.80 -40.04 29.76
CA VAL A 68 -26.39 -41.27 29.27
C VAL A 68 -27.52 -41.64 30.21
N GLU A 69 -28.72 -41.74 29.66
CA GLU A 69 -29.93 -42.12 30.37
C GLU A 69 -30.64 -43.21 29.54
N ASP A 70 -31.08 -44.29 30.19
CA ASP A 70 -31.78 -45.43 29.55
C ASP A 70 -31.11 -45.99 28.28
N ASN A 71 -29.77 -46.09 28.29
CA ASN A 71 -28.98 -46.60 27.16
C ASN A 71 -29.07 -45.75 25.88
N ALA A 72 -29.55 -44.51 25.98
CA ALA A 72 -29.52 -43.47 24.96
C ALA A 72 -28.55 -42.35 25.34
N LEU A 73 -27.87 -41.76 24.34
CA LEU A 73 -27.06 -40.56 24.52
C LEU A 73 -27.99 -39.35 24.69
N LEU A 74 -27.89 -38.70 25.84
CA LEU A 74 -28.70 -37.57 26.23
C LEU A 74 -27.82 -36.32 26.33
N VAL A 75 -27.95 -35.41 25.38
CA VAL A 75 -27.32 -34.09 25.51
C VAL A 75 -28.33 -33.15 26.15
N ASP A 76 -27.96 -32.53 27.27
CA ASP A 76 -28.71 -31.40 27.83
C ASP A 76 -27.88 -30.13 27.68
N LEU A 77 -28.06 -29.44 26.55
CA LEU A 77 -27.30 -28.23 26.22
C LEU A 77 -27.41 -27.19 27.34
N PRO A 78 -26.31 -26.86 28.02
CA PRO A 78 -26.28 -25.80 29.00
C PRO A 78 -26.55 -24.46 28.30
N TYR A 79 -27.38 -23.62 28.91
CA TYR A 79 -27.58 -22.24 28.45
C TYR A 79 -26.22 -21.49 28.34
N SER A 80 -25.30 -21.81 29.24
CA SER A 80 -23.95 -21.25 29.30
C SER A 80 -23.11 -21.53 28.04
N SER A 81 -23.26 -22.69 27.40
CA SER A 81 -22.44 -23.07 26.24
C SER A 81 -22.67 -22.16 25.04
N LEU A 82 -23.93 -21.84 24.73
CA LEU A 82 -24.26 -20.90 23.65
C LEU A 82 -24.13 -19.44 24.09
N SER A 83 -24.28 -19.12 25.38
CA SER A 83 -24.06 -17.75 25.86
C SER A 83 -22.59 -17.31 25.79
N ILE A 84 -21.62 -18.24 25.83
CA ILE A 84 -20.20 -17.92 25.57
C ILE A 84 -20.03 -17.41 24.13
N LEU A 85 -20.70 -18.04 23.17
CA LEU A 85 -20.70 -17.60 21.77
C LEU A 85 -21.41 -16.25 21.57
N ALA A 86 -22.37 -15.91 22.44
CA ALA A 86 -23.04 -14.62 22.45
C ALA A 86 -22.10 -13.43 22.76
N MET A 87 -20.87 -13.66 23.25
CA MET A 87 -19.87 -12.60 23.40
C MET A 87 -19.51 -11.97 22.04
N ALA A 88 -19.62 -12.72 20.95
CA ALA A 88 -19.51 -12.22 19.59
C ALA A 88 -20.89 -11.75 19.11
N GLN A 89 -21.24 -10.52 19.49
CA GLN A 89 -22.59 -9.95 19.33
C GLN A 89 -23.14 -9.96 17.90
N ARG A 90 -22.25 -9.93 16.89
CA ARG A 90 -22.61 -9.95 15.47
C ARG A 90 -22.35 -11.28 14.78
N ASP A 91 -22.04 -12.35 15.51
CA ASP A 91 -21.86 -13.66 14.92
C ASP A 91 -23.06 -14.57 15.13
N ARG A 92 -23.34 -15.45 14.16
CA ARG A 92 -24.33 -16.53 14.27
C ARG A 92 -23.65 -17.72 14.89
N ALA A 93 -24.41 -18.50 15.64
CA ALA A 93 -23.92 -19.71 16.27
C ALA A 93 -24.71 -20.90 15.76
N PHE A 94 -24.00 -21.93 15.34
CA PHE A 94 -24.58 -23.20 14.94
C PHE A 94 -23.86 -24.30 15.68
N TYR A 95 -24.57 -25.40 15.94
CA TYR A 95 -23.99 -26.55 16.59
C TYR A 95 -24.68 -27.82 16.11
N LYS A 96 -23.98 -28.94 16.21
CA LYS A 96 -24.58 -30.26 16.12
C LYS A 96 -23.81 -31.25 16.99
N VAL A 97 -24.49 -32.26 17.48
CA VAL A 97 -23.86 -33.39 18.15
C VAL A 97 -24.20 -34.67 17.40
N LEU A 98 -23.17 -35.46 17.08
CA LEU A 98 -23.27 -36.72 16.35
C LEU A 98 -22.92 -37.90 17.25
N ASP A 99 -23.58 -39.04 17.05
CA ASP A 99 -23.17 -40.32 17.62
C ASP A 99 -21.96 -40.94 16.87
N ALA A 100 -21.57 -42.16 17.26
CA ALA A 100 -20.42 -42.87 16.68
C ALA A 100 -20.67 -43.37 15.25
N GLU A 101 -21.94 -43.47 14.86
CA GLU A 101 -22.47 -43.88 13.57
C GLU A 101 -22.68 -42.69 12.61
N GLY A 102 -22.65 -41.46 13.14
CA GLY A 102 -22.84 -40.21 12.38
C GLY A 102 -24.28 -39.70 12.36
N ASN A 103 -25.18 -40.25 13.16
CA ASN A 103 -26.54 -39.74 13.31
C ASN A 103 -26.55 -38.49 14.20
N VAL A 104 -27.40 -37.53 13.85
CA VAL A 104 -27.56 -36.28 14.60
C VAL A 104 -28.41 -36.53 15.83
N ILE A 105 -27.86 -36.22 17.00
CA ILE A 105 -28.56 -36.29 18.29
C ILE A 105 -29.31 -34.97 18.55
N ILE A 106 -28.64 -33.84 18.29
CA ILE A 106 -29.15 -32.50 18.60
C ILE A 106 -28.51 -31.44 17.69
N GLY A 107 -29.22 -30.33 17.43
CA GLY A 107 -28.73 -29.21 16.61
C GLY A 107 -28.93 -29.35 15.09
N TYR A 108 -28.13 -28.59 14.32
CA TYR A 108 -28.26 -28.41 12.87
C TYR A 108 -27.66 -29.60 12.10
N GLY A 109 -28.51 -30.51 11.61
CA GLY A 109 -28.07 -31.75 10.98
C GLY A 109 -27.31 -31.58 9.65
N ASP A 110 -27.57 -30.49 8.95
CA ASP A 110 -26.93 -30.10 7.68
C ASP A 110 -25.59 -29.35 7.86
N LEU A 111 -25.22 -29.00 9.09
CA LEU A 111 -23.94 -28.32 9.38
C LEU A 111 -22.76 -29.24 8.99
N PRO A 112 -21.72 -28.76 8.27
CA PRO A 112 -20.61 -29.60 7.86
C PRO A 112 -19.70 -29.99 9.04
N GLY A 113 -19.18 -31.23 9.02
CA GLY A 113 -18.27 -31.76 10.04
C GLY A 113 -18.44 -33.29 10.18
N PRO A 114 -17.42 -34.10 9.84
CA PRO A 114 -17.53 -35.56 9.92
C PRO A 114 -17.50 -36.06 11.38
N PRO A 115 -18.04 -37.27 11.66
CA PRO A 115 -17.88 -37.90 12.96
C PRO A 115 -16.40 -38.19 13.24
N ARG A 116 -15.97 -37.92 14.46
CA ARG A 116 -14.60 -38.10 14.96
C ARG A 116 -14.54 -39.22 16.00
N ARG A 117 -13.38 -39.88 16.06
CA ARG A 117 -13.05 -40.94 17.03
C ARG A 117 -11.73 -40.68 17.74
N ASP A 118 -11.38 -39.40 17.88
CA ASP A 118 -10.20 -38.90 18.59
C ASP A 118 -10.60 -37.69 19.42
N ASP A 119 -9.84 -37.41 20.48
CA ASP A 119 -10.07 -36.26 21.38
C ASP A 119 -9.43 -34.96 20.85
N ASN A 120 -8.98 -34.92 19.58
CA ASN A 120 -8.34 -33.73 19.04
C ASN A 120 -9.39 -32.77 18.48
N ALA A 121 -9.31 -31.51 18.91
CA ALA A 121 -10.08 -30.43 18.31
C ALA A 121 -9.49 -30.08 16.93
N ASP A 122 -10.34 -30.08 15.91
CA ASP A 122 -9.99 -29.70 14.54
C ASP A 122 -10.76 -28.44 14.14
N PHE A 123 -10.07 -27.47 13.56
CA PHE A 123 -10.62 -26.18 13.19
C PHE A 123 -10.54 -25.99 11.69
N PHE A 124 -11.69 -25.76 11.05
CA PHE A 124 -11.76 -25.59 9.60
C PHE A 124 -12.77 -24.51 9.22
N ASP A 125 -12.60 -23.97 8.02
CA ASP A 125 -13.49 -22.98 7.45
C ASP A 125 -14.46 -23.66 6.48
N ALA A 126 -15.73 -23.24 6.51
CA ALA A 126 -16.76 -23.70 5.58
C ALA A 126 -17.68 -22.54 5.19
N VAL A 127 -18.60 -22.78 4.26
CA VAL A 127 -19.71 -21.87 3.96
C VAL A 127 -20.99 -22.56 4.39
N TYR A 128 -21.81 -21.87 5.17
CA TYR A 128 -23.07 -22.37 5.70
C TYR A 128 -24.12 -21.25 5.70
N HIS A 129 -25.31 -21.52 5.16
CA HIS A 129 -26.34 -20.50 4.86
C HIS A 129 -25.79 -19.24 4.16
N ASP A 130 -25.00 -19.43 3.09
CA ASP A 130 -24.32 -18.38 2.31
C ASP A 130 -23.35 -17.48 3.09
N GLU A 131 -23.00 -17.85 4.32
CA GLU A 131 -22.06 -17.10 5.16
C GLU A 131 -20.79 -17.93 5.46
N PRO A 132 -19.62 -17.29 5.46
CA PRO A 132 -18.38 -17.97 5.84
C PRO A 132 -18.40 -18.23 7.34
N VAL A 133 -18.23 -19.50 7.72
CA VAL A 133 -18.22 -19.97 9.10
C VAL A 133 -16.88 -20.62 9.45
N ARG A 134 -16.43 -20.41 10.69
CA ARG A 134 -15.36 -21.17 11.33
C ARG A 134 -16.00 -22.26 12.18
N ILE A 135 -15.50 -23.48 12.03
CA ILE A 135 -16.04 -24.66 12.70
C ILE A 135 -14.95 -25.28 13.56
N VAL A 136 -15.31 -25.69 14.77
CA VAL A 136 -14.54 -26.64 15.59
C VAL A 136 -15.29 -27.97 15.63
N ALA A 137 -14.57 -29.06 15.37
CA ALA A 137 -15.08 -30.42 15.56
C ALA A 137 -14.22 -31.14 16.60
N LEU A 138 -14.86 -31.63 17.65
CA LEU A 138 -14.23 -32.30 18.79
C LEU A 138 -14.89 -33.66 19.01
N GLY A 139 -14.11 -34.74 18.98
CA GLY A 139 -14.57 -36.05 19.45
C GLY A 139 -14.41 -36.15 20.96
N HIS A 140 -15.30 -36.89 21.61
CA HIS A 140 -15.20 -37.22 23.03
C HIS A 140 -15.64 -38.65 23.28
N LEU A 141 -14.83 -39.42 24.00
CA LEU A 141 -15.15 -40.79 24.38
C LEU A 141 -16.02 -40.84 25.63
N ILE A 142 -17.22 -41.38 25.51
CA ILE A 142 -18.13 -41.60 26.63
C ILE A 142 -18.14 -43.08 26.99
N VAL A 143 -17.73 -43.39 28.21
CA VAL A 143 -17.71 -44.75 28.74
C VAL A 143 -18.98 -45.01 29.52
N GLN A 144 -19.87 -45.83 28.96
CA GLN A 144 -21.04 -46.39 29.64
C GLN A 144 -20.68 -47.74 30.26
N ALA A 145 -21.42 -48.14 31.31
CA ALA A 145 -21.19 -49.34 32.12
C ALA A 145 -20.83 -50.65 31.36
N ARG A 146 -21.18 -50.78 30.06
CA ARG A 146 -20.76 -51.89 29.18
C ARG A 146 -20.31 -51.50 27.76
N ARG A 147 -20.31 -50.22 27.37
CA ARG A 147 -19.97 -49.77 26.00
C ARG A 147 -19.25 -48.43 26.03
N ALA A 148 -18.21 -48.29 25.21
CA ALA A 148 -17.53 -47.03 24.99
C ALA A 148 -17.98 -46.48 23.62
N ASN A 149 -18.62 -45.32 23.61
CA ASN A 149 -19.14 -44.69 22.40
C ASN A 149 -18.47 -43.32 22.22
N TRP A 150 -18.10 -43.03 20.98
CA TRP A 150 -17.62 -41.70 20.61
C TRP A 150 -18.79 -40.78 20.30
N VAL A 151 -18.70 -39.55 20.75
CA VAL A 151 -19.62 -38.47 20.39
C VAL A 151 -18.81 -37.37 19.74
N THR A 152 -19.34 -36.77 18.67
CA THR A 152 -18.70 -35.64 17.99
C THR A 152 -19.51 -34.39 18.20
N ILE A 153 -18.86 -33.38 18.77
CA ILE A 153 -19.44 -32.06 18.99
C ILE A 153 -18.88 -31.15 17.90
N VAL A 154 -19.77 -30.55 17.13
CA VAL A 154 -19.41 -29.57 16.09
C VAL A 154 -20.04 -28.25 16.46
N VAL A 155 -19.23 -27.21 16.60
CA VAL A 155 -19.69 -25.84 16.88
C VAL A 155 -19.15 -24.93 15.80
N ALA A 156 -20.01 -24.11 15.23
CA ALA A 156 -19.68 -23.19 14.16
C ALA A 156 -20.12 -21.77 14.49
N GLN A 157 -19.32 -20.81 14.04
CA GLN A 157 -19.58 -19.38 14.20
C GLN A 157 -19.25 -18.64 12.92
N THR A 158 -20.03 -17.62 12.55
CA THR A 158 -19.70 -16.73 11.43
C THR A 158 -18.39 -15.97 11.67
N ARG A 159 -17.81 -15.40 10.61
CA ARG A 159 -16.51 -14.73 10.68
C ARG A 159 -16.57 -13.21 10.83
N GLU A 160 -17.71 -12.65 11.21
CA GLU A 160 -17.89 -11.21 11.07
C GLU A 160 -17.14 -10.40 12.13
N GLU A 161 -17.32 -10.74 13.41
CA GLU A 161 -16.65 -10.03 14.50
C GLU A 161 -15.13 -10.21 14.44
N ARG A 162 -14.67 -11.44 14.13
CA ARG A 162 -13.23 -11.70 13.96
C ARG A 162 -12.62 -10.89 12.81
N ASP A 163 -13.30 -10.76 11.67
CA ASP A 163 -12.82 -9.96 10.54
C ASP A 163 -12.92 -8.46 10.80
N ARG A 164 -13.89 -8.03 11.60
CA ARG A 164 -13.99 -6.64 12.08
C ARG A 164 -12.86 -6.32 13.04
N LEU A 165 -12.56 -7.18 14.01
CA LEU A 165 -11.47 -7.01 14.96
C LEU A 165 -10.12 -6.91 14.23
N ALA A 166 -9.87 -7.81 13.27
CA ALA A 166 -8.68 -7.76 12.43
C ALA A 166 -8.59 -6.45 11.61
N ARG A 167 -9.72 -5.95 11.08
CA ARG A 167 -9.79 -4.64 10.40
C ARG A 167 -9.63 -3.45 11.35
N GLY A 168 -10.07 -3.56 12.60
CA GLY A 168 -9.91 -2.52 13.61
C GLY A 168 -8.44 -2.29 13.95
N PHE A 169 -7.68 -3.38 14.16
CA PHE A 169 -6.23 -3.29 14.30
C PHE A 169 -5.57 -2.65 13.08
N PHE A 170 -6.04 -2.99 11.88
CA PHE A 170 -5.57 -2.39 10.64
C PHE A 170 -5.74 -0.86 10.61
N ILE A 171 -6.95 -0.34 10.88
CA ILE A 171 -7.21 1.11 10.83
C ILE A 171 -6.40 1.84 11.90
N ASN A 172 -6.35 1.31 13.12
CA ASN A 172 -5.62 1.93 14.23
C ASN A 172 -4.09 1.90 14.03
N SER A 173 -3.54 0.90 13.33
CA SER A 173 -2.12 0.85 12.98
C SER A 173 -1.75 1.67 11.72
N PHE A 174 -2.70 1.96 10.84
CA PHE A 174 -2.43 2.68 9.58
C PHE A 174 -1.96 4.12 9.81
N LEU A 175 -2.63 4.87 10.70
CA LEU A 175 -2.31 6.27 10.97
C LEU A 175 -0.88 6.50 11.53
N PRO A 176 -0.44 5.81 12.59
CA PRO A 176 0.93 5.98 13.10
C PRO A 176 1.99 5.54 12.08
N MET A 177 1.68 4.55 11.24
CA MET A 177 2.58 4.09 10.18
C MET A 177 2.73 5.11 9.05
N MET A 178 1.63 5.75 8.64
CA MET A 178 1.65 6.86 7.69
C MET A 178 2.40 8.07 8.27
N LEU A 179 2.23 8.37 9.56
CA LEU A 179 2.99 9.44 10.22
C LEU A 179 4.49 9.16 10.21
N MET A 180 4.92 7.94 10.59
CA MET A 180 6.32 7.51 10.55
C MET A 180 6.90 7.56 9.13
N MET A 181 6.10 7.19 8.12
CA MET A 181 6.46 7.29 6.71
C MET A 181 6.73 8.74 6.30
N LEU A 182 5.82 9.67 6.64
CA LEU A 182 5.97 11.09 6.34
C LEU A 182 7.19 11.70 7.04
N VAL A 183 7.40 11.38 8.32
CA VAL A 183 8.58 11.81 9.08
C VAL A 183 9.86 11.30 8.41
N SER A 184 9.90 10.03 8.01
CA SER A 184 11.04 9.42 7.33
C SER A 184 11.33 10.08 5.97
N ILE A 185 10.30 10.37 5.18
CA ILE A 185 10.44 11.13 3.92
C ILE A 185 11.01 12.53 4.20
N GLY A 186 10.52 13.22 5.24
CA GLY A 186 11.02 14.53 5.67
C GLY A 186 12.51 14.49 6.07
N LEU A 187 12.91 13.50 6.85
CA LEU A 187 14.30 13.28 7.27
C LEU A 187 15.21 12.95 6.09
N VAL A 188 14.76 12.09 5.17
CA VAL A 188 15.50 11.75 3.95
C VAL A 188 15.65 12.97 3.04
N TRP A 189 14.58 13.76 2.86
CA TRP A 189 14.61 15.01 2.10
C TRP A 189 15.61 15.99 2.67
N PHE A 190 15.60 16.19 3.99
CA PHE A 190 16.54 17.04 4.69
C PHE A 190 17.99 16.53 4.52
N GLY A 191 18.22 15.24 4.76
CA GLY A 191 19.54 14.61 4.67
C GLY A 191 20.16 14.68 3.27
N VAL A 192 19.38 14.37 2.21
CA VAL A 192 19.86 14.47 0.83
C VAL A 192 20.12 15.92 0.42
N ARG A 193 19.27 16.87 0.84
CA ARG A 193 19.49 18.30 0.58
C ARG A 193 20.76 18.80 1.25
N GLN A 194 21.03 18.36 2.48
CA GLN A 194 22.25 18.70 3.22
C GLN A 194 23.50 18.07 2.56
N ALA A 195 23.43 16.79 2.17
CA ALA A 195 24.55 16.07 1.57
C ALA A 195 24.98 16.62 0.20
N LEU A 196 24.03 17.09 -0.62
CA LEU A 196 24.30 17.63 -1.96
C LEU A 196 24.56 19.16 -1.97
N ALA A 197 24.35 19.86 -0.86
CA ALA A 197 24.56 21.31 -0.77
C ALA A 197 25.98 21.77 -1.18
N PRO A 198 27.08 21.06 -0.83
CA PRO A 198 28.44 21.46 -1.23
C PRO A 198 28.65 21.51 -2.75
N LEU A 199 27.96 20.67 -3.52
CA LEU A 199 28.07 20.67 -4.99
C LEU A 199 27.47 21.94 -5.61
N GLY A 200 26.31 22.38 -5.11
CA GLY A 200 25.69 23.64 -5.55
C GLY A 200 26.45 24.88 -5.08
N PHE A 201 27.25 24.78 -4.01
CA PHE A 201 28.21 25.82 -3.65
C PHE A 201 29.38 25.86 -4.64
N LEU A 202 29.95 24.69 -4.98
CA LEU A 202 31.06 24.59 -5.92
C LEU A 202 30.70 25.06 -7.34
N GLU A 203 29.51 24.70 -7.84
CA GLU A 203 28.98 25.19 -9.12
C GLU A 203 28.97 26.72 -9.17
N ARG A 204 28.44 27.36 -8.13
CA ARG A 204 28.40 28.83 -8.02
C ARG A 204 29.79 29.44 -7.95
N LEU A 205 30.72 28.81 -7.23
CA LEU A 205 32.10 29.27 -7.11
C LEU A 205 32.82 29.26 -8.47
N ILE A 206 32.63 28.19 -9.26
CA ILE A 206 33.22 28.06 -10.60
C ILE A 206 32.56 29.05 -11.56
N ARG A 207 31.23 29.19 -11.54
CA ARG A 207 30.49 30.09 -12.44
C ARG A 207 30.79 31.58 -12.18
N ALA A 208 31.16 31.94 -10.95
CA ALA A 208 31.50 33.31 -10.58
C ALA A 208 32.95 33.70 -10.92
N ARG A 209 33.83 32.73 -11.23
CA ARG A 209 35.23 33.00 -11.55
C ARG A 209 35.38 33.61 -12.93
N ARG A 210 36.32 34.54 -13.04
CA ARG A 210 36.65 35.18 -14.33
C ARG A 210 37.41 34.18 -15.20
N PRO A 211 37.28 34.24 -16.54
CA PRO A 211 38.02 33.35 -17.45
C PRO A 211 39.55 33.40 -17.32
N SER A 212 40.10 34.46 -16.71
CA SER A 212 41.53 34.67 -16.49
C SER A 212 42.00 34.39 -15.06
N ASP A 213 41.13 33.87 -14.19
CA ASP A 213 41.44 33.59 -12.78
C ASP A 213 41.79 32.10 -12.57
N PHE A 214 43.08 31.82 -12.49
CA PHE A 214 43.65 30.48 -12.32
C PHE A 214 44.08 30.17 -10.88
N SER A 215 43.67 30.98 -9.91
CA SER A 215 43.99 30.74 -8.50
C SER A 215 43.46 29.37 -8.02
N PRO A 216 44.17 28.65 -7.13
CA PRO A 216 43.68 27.36 -6.63
C PRO A 216 42.36 27.52 -5.86
N ILE A 217 41.46 26.53 -5.97
CA ILE A 217 40.23 26.47 -5.19
C ILE A 217 40.52 25.78 -3.85
N GLU A 218 40.62 26.57 -2.78
CA GLU A 218 40.89 26.10 -1.42
C GLU A 218 39.64 26.27 -0.55
N VAL A 219 38.76 25.28 -0.60
CA VAL A 219 37.54 25.24 0.24
C VAL A 219 37.51 23.91 0.98
N PRO A 220 37.18 23.89 2.30
CA PRO A 220 36.98 22.65 3.03
C PRO A 220 35.82 21.86 2.41
N ALA A 221 36.14 20.74 1.78
CA ALA A 221 35.19 19.90 1.05
C ALA A 221 35.21 18.43 1.56
N PRO A 222 34.06 17.72 1.49
CA PRO A 222 33.98 16.29 1.75
C PRO A 222 34.97 15.47 0.91
N ALA A 223 35.29 14.26 1.36
CA ALA A 223 36.29 13.40 0.70
C ALA A 223 35.96 13.15 -0.77
N GLU A 224 34.67 12.97 -1.08
CA GLU A 224 34.12 12.72 -2.41
C GLU A 224 34.34 13.91 -3.36
N VAL A 225 34.36 15.14 -2.83
CA VAL A 225 34.53 16.38 -3.62
C VAL A 225 36.01 16.79 -3.70
N ARG A 226 36.83 16.38 -2.74
CA ARG A 226 38.26 16.72 -2.69
C ARG A 226 39.04 16.23 -3.91
N GLN A 227 38.72 15.03 -4.40
CA GLN A 227 39.36 14.48 -5.59
C GLN A 227 39.04 15.29 -6.86
N LEU A 228 37.79 15.75 -6.99
CA LEU A 228 37.37 16.61 -8.08
C LEU A 228 38.05 17.99 -8.02
N LEU A 229 38.13 18.59 -6.82
CA LEU A 229 38.87 19.85 -6.62
C LEU A 229 40.35 19.72 -7.00
N GLY A 230 40.98 18.61 -6.65
CA GLY A 230 42.36 18.32 -7.05
C GLY A 230 42.52 18.30 -8.57
N ALA A 231 41.66 17.57 -9.28
CA ALA A 231 41.69 17.50 -10.74
C ALA A 231 41.48 18.88 -11.41
N ILE A 232 40.55 19.69 -10.89
CA ILE A 232 40.30 21.05 -11.39
C ILE A 232 41.52 21.96 -11.16
N ASN A 233 42.12 21.92 -9.97
CA ASN A 233 43.31 22.73 -9.66
C ASN A 233 44.50 22.35 -10.54
N THR A 234 44.73 21.06 -10.79
CA THR A 234 45.78 20.61 -11.72
C THR A 234 45.52 21.09 -13.15
N LEU A 235 44.27 21.04 -13.62
CA LEU A 235 43.90 21.57 -14.94
C LEU A 235 44.16 23.08 -15.03
N MET A 236 43.73 23.85 -14.03
CA MET A 236 43.95 25.31 -13.99
C MET A 236 45.44 25.65 -13.99
N ALA A 237 46.26 24.90 -13.25
CA ALA A 237 47.71 25.09 -13.23
C ALA A 237 48.36 24.84 -14.61
N ARG A 238 47.96 23.76 -15.32
CA ARG A 238 48.44 23.48 -16.67
C ARG A 238 48.04 24.57 -17.66
N LEU A 239 46.78 25.01 -17.61
CA LEU A 239 46.27 26.07 -18.49
C LEU A 239 46.99 27.40 -18.24
N HIS A 240 47.24 27.74 -16.98
CA HIS A 240 48.00 28.93 -16.62
C HIS A 240 49.43 28.88 -17.19
N GLY A 241 50.11 27.73 -17.07
CA GLY A 241 51.46 27.53 -17.64
C GLY A 241 51.51 27.73 -19.16
N ASN A 242 50.59 27.09 -19.91
CA ASN A 242 50.55 27.20 -21.36
C ASN A 242 50.27 28.64 -21.85
N LEU A 243 49.37 29.36 -21.16
CA LEU A 243 49.07 30.75 -21.48
C LEU A 243 50.27 31.67 -21.25
N GLU A 244 51.03 31.45 -20.18
CA GLU A 244 52.20 32.29 -19.89
C GLU A 244 53.32 32.05 -20.90
N SER A 245 53.59 30.79 -21.26
CA SER A 245 54.56 30.45 -22.33
C SER A 245 54.18 31.09 -23.68
N THR A 246 52.89 31.11 -24.02
CA THR A 246 52.39 31.75 -25.24
C THR A 246 52.63 33.26 -25.24
N LYS A 247 52.42 33.94 -24.10
CA LYS A 247 52.67 35.38 -23.99
C LYS A 247 54.14 35.73 -24.15
N THR A 248 55.04 34.99 -23.50
CA THR A 248 56.49 35.22 -23.61
C THR A 248 56.96 35.05 -25.05
N PHE A 249 56.48 34.01 -25.73
CA PHE A 249 56.79 33.78 -27.15
C PHE A 249 56.36 34.94 -28.05
N LEU A 250 55.12 35.43 -27.90
CA LEU A 250 54.63 36.57 -28.69
C LEU A 250 55.43 37.86 -28.43
N ALA A 251 55.86 38.08 -27.18
CA ALA A 251 56.66 39.24 -26.82
C ALA A 251 58.05 39.22 -27.50
N ASP A 252 58.71 38.07 -27.50
CA ASP A 252 60.03 37.89 -28.13
C ASP A 252 59.95 38.06 -29.66
N MET A 253 58.93 37.47 -30.30
CA MET A 253 58.70 37.63 -31.74
C MET A 253 58.51 39.10 -32.13
N ALA A 254 57.70 39.84 -31.37
CA ALA A 254 57.43 41.24 -31.64
C ALA A 254 58.71 42.09 -31.55
N HIS A 255 59.59 41.80 -30.59
CA HIS A 255 60.86 42.51 -30.44
C HIS A 255 61.77 42.28 -31.66
N GLN A 256 61.91 41.02 -32.10
CA GLN A 256 62.83 40.67 -33.18
C GLN A 256 62.39 41.17 -34.55
N ILE A 257 61.08 41.30 -34.79
CA ILE A 257 60.55 41.90 -36.03
C ILE A 257 60.77 43.43 -36.05
N ARG A 258 60.68 44.10 -34.89
CA ARG A 258 60.77 45.56 -34.81
C ARG A 258 62.15 46.09 -35.21
N THR A 259 63.23 45.38 -34.87
CA THR A 259 64.61 45.82 -35.11
C THR A 259 64.98 45.97 -36.60
N PRO A 260 64.81 44.96 -37.47
CA PRO A 260 65.10 45.11 -38.90
C PRO A 260 64.14 46.08 -39.59
N LEU A 261 62.88 46.16 -39.17
CA LEU A 261 61.93 47.15 -39.69
C LEU A 261 62.33 48.59 -39.36
N ALA A 262 62.84 48.83 -38.14
CA ALA A 262 63.37 50.14 -37.76
C ALA A 262 64.61 50.52 -38.60
N ALA A 263 65.51 49.55 -38.84
CA ALA A 263 66.69 49.76 -39.68
C ALA A 263 66.32 50.02 -41.15
N LEU A 264 65.34 49.28 -41.69
CA LEU A 264 64.77 49.50 -43.02
C LEU A 264 64.21 50.91 -43.17
N ARG A 265 63.41 51.34 -42.19
CA ARG A 265 62.80 52.67 -42.17
C ARG A 265 63.87 53.77 -42.16
N SER A 266 64.84 53.68 -41.25
CA SER A 266 65.92 54.67 -41.14
C SER A 266 66.76 54.76 -42.42
N GLN A 267 67.07 53.63 -43.06
CA GLN A 267 67.83 53.64 -44.31
C GLN A 267 67.01 54.13 -45.50
N SER A 268 65.70 53.90 -45.51
CA SER A 268 64.79 54.43 -46.54
C SER A 268 64.65 55.95 -46.43
N GLU A 269 64.60 56.47 -45.21
CA GLU A 269 64.63 57.93 -44.94
C GLU A 269 65.95 58.52 -45.48
N LEU A 270 67.10 57.92 -45.17
CA LEU A 270 68.42 58.33 -45.70
C LEU A 270 68.52 58.27 -47.24
N ALA A 271 67.90 57.27 -47.89
CA ALA A 271 67.89 57.18 -49.35
C ALA A 271 67.07 58.29 -50.00
N SER A 272 65.98 58.73 -49.35
CA SER A 272 65.08 59.75 -49.91
C SER A 272 65.70 61.16 -49.92
N GLU A 273 66.75 61.40 -49.13
CA GLU A 273 67.43 62.69 -48.99
C GLU A 273 68.79 62.74 -49.72
N GLU A 274 69.27 61.62 -50.26
CA GLU A 274 70.59 61.50 -50.90
C GLU A 274 70.52 61.80 -52.41
N ASN A 275 71.37 62.72 -52.88
CA ASN A 275 71.38 63.20 -54.27
C ASN A 275 72.54 62.64 -55.10
N ASP A 276 73.53 62.00 -54.46
CA ASP A 276 74.65 61.34 -55.14
C ASP A 276 74.25 59.93 -55.64
N PRO A 277 74.28 59.68 -56.97
CA PRO A 277 73.87 58.40 -57.56
C PRO A 277 74.63 57.19 -57.01
N GLU A 278 75.93 57.31 -56.70
CA GLU A 278 76.73 56.19 -56.21
C GLU A 278 76.45 55.88 -54.73
N ARG A 279 76.11 56.89 -53.93
CA ARG A 279 75.68 56.69 -52.53
C ARG A 279 74.27 56.16 -52.45
N LEU A 280 73.35 56.69 -53.24
CA LEU A 280 71.98 56.21 -53.32
C LEU A 280 71.94 54.72 -53.69
N HIS A 281 72.74 54.31 -54.69
CA HIS A 281 72.84 52.89 -55.07
C HIS A 281 73.30 52.01 -53.90
N ARG A 282 74.27 52.48 -53.09
CA ARG A 282 74.73 51.76 -51.89
C ARG A 282 73.68 51.71 -50.77
N ILE A 283 72.90 52.77 -50.57
CA ILE A 283 71.82 52.79 -49.58
C ILE A 283 70.68 51.88 -50.02
N VAL A 284 70.25 51.95 -51.28
CA VAL A 284 69.23 51.05 -51.87
C VAL A 284 69.67 49.59 -51.76
N ALA A 285 70.96 49.29 -52.02
CA ALA A 285 71.48 47.94 -51.82
C ALA A 285 71.43 47.48 -50.34
N ARG A 286 71.58 48.39 -49.37
CA ARG A 286 71.42 48.08 -47.93
C ARG A 286 69.96 47.89 -47.54
N ILE A 287 69.04 48.73 -48.05
CA ILE A 287 67.59 48.56 -47.88
C ILE A 287 67.16 47.20 -48.42
N HIS A 288 67.60 46.85 -49.63
CA HIS A 288 67.29 45.55 -50.23
C HIS A 288 67.79 44.40 -49.35
N ARG A 289 69.03 44.45 -48.86
CA ARG A 289 69.56 43.43 -47.94
C ARG A 289 68.77 43.33 -46.63
N ASN A 290 68.44 44.45 -45.99
CA ASN A 290 67.65 44.43 -44.75
C ASN A 290 66.21 43.94 -44.99
N ALA A 291 65.63 44.18 -46.18
CA ALA A 291 64.31 43.66 -46.56
C ALA A 291 64.33 42.14 -46.76
N VAL A 292 65.38 41.64 -47.41
CA VAL A 292 65.63 40.19 -47.55
C VAL A 292 65.80 39.56 -46.16
N GLU A 293 66.63 40.15 -45.29
CA GLU A 293 66.86 39.66 -43.93
C GLU A 293 65.56 39.66 -43.08
N ALA A 294 64.75 40.71 -43.14
CA ALA A 294 63.45 40.77 -42.46
C ALA A 294 62.48 39.70 -42.99
N SER A 295 62.45 39.47 -44.30
CA SER A 295 61.62 38.46 -44.94
C SER A 295 62.06 37.04 -44.53
N GLU A 296 63.36 36.79 -44.49
CA GLU A 296 63.93 35.52 -44.03
C GLU A 296 63.60 35.28 -42.54
N LEU A 297 63.77 36.30 -41.70
CA LEU A 297 63.46 36.20 -40.26
C LEU A 297 61.96 35.96 -40.02
N THR A 298 61.07 36.60 -40.80
CA THR A 298 59.62 36.39 -40.73
C THR A 298 59.24 34.97 -41.17
N THR A 299 59.86 34.46 -42.24
CA THR A 299 59.65 33.10 -42.73
C THR A 299 60.11 32.07 -41.69
N GLN A 300 61.25 32.31 -41.04
CA GLN A 300 61.77 31.46 -39.96
C GLN A 300 60.91 31.51 -38.70
N LEU A 301 60.39 32.68 -38.31
CA LEU A 301 59.46 32.83 -37.18
C LEU A 301 58.13 32.13 -37.44
N LEU A 302 57.59 32.22 -38.67
CA LEU A 302 56.39 31.49 -39.09
C LEU A 302 56.63 29.98 -39.08
N SER A 303 57.77 29.52 -39.59
CA SER A 303 58.16 28.11 -39.55
C SER A 303 58.25 27.61 -38.10
N HIS A 304 58.92 28.35 -37.21
CA HIS A 304 59.02 28.00 -35.80
C HIS A 304 57.65 28.03 -35.09
N ALA A 305 56.78 29.01 -35.35
CA ALA A 305 55.43 29.05 -34.79
C ALA A 305 54.57 27.87 -35.27
N MET A 306 54.70 27.47 -36.55
CA MET A 306 54.04 26.28 -37.07
C MET A 306 54.57 25.00 -36.42
N VAL A 307 55.88 24.89 -36.19
CA VAL A 307 56.49 23.74 -35.53
C VAL A 307 55.97 23.60 -34.10
N VAL A 308 55.97 24.68 -33.31
CA VAL A 308 55.47 24.66 -31.91
C VAL A 308 53.99 24.26 -31.86
N HIS A 309 53.15 24.83 -32.72
CA HIS A 309 51.72 24.54 -32.71
C HIS A 309 51.41 23.09 -33.16
N ARG A 310 52.15 22.58 -34.15
CA ARG A 310 51.97 21.20 -34.64
C ARG A 310 52.64 20.17 -33.73
N SER A 311 53.69 20.52 -32.98
CA SER A 311 54.32 19.63 -32.00
C SER A 311 53.45 19.42 -30.75
N GLU A 312 52.69 20.44 -30.31
CA GLU A 312 51.76 20.29 -29.18
C GLU A 312 50.49 19.51 -29.56
N ALA A 313 50.09 19.55 -30.82
CA ALA A 313 48.93 18.86 -31.39
C ALA A 313 49.33 17.70 -32.32
N LEU A 314 50.44 17.01 -31.99
CA LEU A 314 50.98 15.91 -32.77
C LEU A 314 49.91 14.81 -32.93
N HIS A 315 49.43 14.63 -34.16
CA HIS A 315 48.67 13.46 -34.58
C HIS A 315 49.67 12.61 -35.38
N PRO A 316 50.29 11.59 -34.76
CA PRO A 316 51.32 10.83 -35.42
C PRO A 316 50.70 10.09 -36.60
N GLU A 317 51.12 10.41 -37.81
CA GLU A 317 50.78 9.68 -39.02
C GLU A 317 51.99 8.84 -39.44
N PHE A 318 51.76 7.81 -40.24
CA PHE A 318 52.86 7.07 -40.83
C PHE A 318 53.60 7.96 -41.85
N VAL A 319 54.84 8.33 -41.55
CA VAL A 319 55.72 9.12 -42.41
C VAL A 319 56.89 8.26 -42.88
N ASP A 320 56.99 8.08 -44.19
CA ASP A 320 58.14 7.44 -44.81
C ASP A 320 59.33 8.43 -44.90
N LEU A 321 60.32 8.26 -44.01
CA LEU A 321 61.55 9.06 -43.98
C LEU A 321 62.39 8.89 -45.23
N THR A 322 62.34 7.73 -45.88
CA THR A 322 63.10 7.51 -47.12
C THR A 322 62.58 8.44 -48.22
N LEU A 323 61.26 8.49 -48.40
CA LEU A 323 60.64 9.41 -49.37
C LEU A 323 60.79 10.87 -48.99
N LEU A 324 60.86 11.18 -47.70
CA LEU A 324 61.00 12.55 -47.20
C LEU A 324 62.43 13.08 -47.40
N VAL A 325 63.45 12.32 -46.98
CA VAL A 325 64.86 12.67 -47.15
C VAL A 325 65.22 12.80 -48.62
N ARG A 326 64.76 11.87 -49.48
CA ARG A 326 64.99 11.97 -50.94
C ARG A 326 64.41 13.26 -51.52
N ARG A 327 63.19 13.65 -51.15
CA ARG A 327 62.57 14.90 -51.61
C ARG A 327 63.34 16.14 -51.13
N VAL A 328 63.80 16.16 -49.89
CA VAL A 328 64.58 17.29 -49.33
C VAL A 328 65.93 17.42 -50.02
N VAL A 329 66.68 16.31 -50.15
CA VAL A 329 68.01 16.32 -50.78
C VAL A 329 67.92 16.63 -52.28
N GLN A 330 66.93 16.09 -53.01
CA GLN A 330 66.71 16.44 -54.42
C GLN A 330 66.47 17.94 -54.61
N ARG A 331 65.68 18.55 -53.71
CA ARG A 331 65.42 19.99 -53.75
C ARG A 331 66.67 20.80 -53.42
N ALA A 332 67.44 20.38 -52.42
CA ALA A 332 68.69 21.05 -52.05
C ALA A 332 69.76 20.96 -53.15
N ALA A 333 69.87 19.80 -53.81
CA ALA A 333 70.78 19.59 -54.93
C ALA A 333 70.46 20.48 -56.15
N ALA A 334 69.19 20.82 -56.36
CA ALA A 334 68.79 21.74 -57.42
C ALA A 334 69.15 23.21 -57.14
N ILE A 335 69.40 23.57 -55.86
CA ILE A 335 69.71 24.93 -55.43
C ILE A 335 71.23 25.12 -55.24
N ALA A 336 71.94 24.08 -54.81
CA ALA A 336 73.37 24.08 -54.54
C ALA A 336 74.16 23.38 -55.67
N GLU A 337 74.28 24.03 -56.83
CA GLU A 337 74.95 23.46 -58.03
C GLU A 337 76.41 23.03 -57.79
N ASP A 338 77.11 23.68 -56.85
CA ASP A 338 78.53 23.45 -56.56
C ASP A 338 78.82 22.44 -55.43
N THR A 339 77.80 21.84 -54.80
CA THR A 339 77.97 20.90 -53.67
C THR A 339 77.47 19.50 -53.99
N THR A 340 78.35 18.50 -53.89
CA THR A 340 77.96 17.09 -54.08
C THR A 340 77.22 16.57 -52.85
N LEU A 341 75.94 16.22 -52.99
CA LEU A 341 75.12 15.59 -51.96
C LEU A 341 75.03 14.07 -52.21
N ARG A 342 75.41 13.25 -51.23
CA ARG A 342 75.33 11.78 -51.30
C ARG A 342 74.34 11.25 -50.27
N ILE A 343 73.44 10.38 -50.70
CA ILE A 343 72.50 9.67 -49.82
C ILE A 343 73.00 8.23 -49.67
N GLU A 344 73.28 7.81 -48.45
CA GLU A 344 73.59 6.42 -48.09
C GLU A 344 72.43 5.83 -47.29
N GLN A 345 71.96 4.65 -47.67
CA GLN A 345 70.81 3.99 -47.03
C GLN A 345 71.12 2.53 -46.76
N ASP A 346 70.97 2.10 -45.52
CA ASP A 346 71.24 0.72 -45.10
C ASP A 346 69.97 -0.14 -45.15
N GLY A 347 69.91 -1.08 -46.09
CA GLY A 347 69.24 -2.38 -45.93
C GLY A 347 67.71 -2.49 -46.11
N THR A 348 66.92 -1.42 -46.24
CA THR A 348 65.46 -1.51 -46.55
C THR A 348 64.98 -0.38 -47.46
N ASP A 349 64.01 -0.64 -48.35
CA ASP A 349 63.50 0.35 -49.33
C ASP A 349 62.69 1.50 -48.71
N HIS A 350 62.13 1.31 -47.52
CA HIS A 350 61.31 2.31 -46.82
C HIS A 350 61.58 2.29 -45.31
N VAL A 351 61.92 3.46 -44.74
CA VAL A 351 62.09 3.66 -43.28
C VAL A 351 60.94 4.53 -42.79
N GLY A 352 59.96 3.93 -42.13
CA GLY A 352 58.80 4.64 -41.58
C GLY A 352 59.02 5.11 -40.15
N VAL A 353 58.52 6.30 -39.82
CA VAL A 353 58.36 6.80 -38.44
C VAL A 353 56.95 7.36 -38.25
N CYS A 354 56.43 7.26 -37.04
CA CYS A 354 55.20 7.94 -36.66
C CYS A 354 55.51 9.38 -36.29
N GLY A 355 54.94 10.32 -37.03
CA GLY A 355 55.21 11.73 -36.84
C GLY A 355 54.41 12.61 -37.78
N ASP A 356 54.73 13.89 -37.79
CA ASP A 356 54.12 14.85 -38.70
C ASP A 356 55.09 15.15 -39.85
N SER A 357 54.66 14.81 -41.08
CA SER A 357 55.49 14.92 -42.28
C SER A 357 55.91 16.35 -42.62
N VAL A 358 55.20 17.37 -42.11
CA VAL A 358 55.49 18.79 -42.36
C VAL A 358 56.64 19.27 -41.50
N ILE A 359 56.60 18.98 -40.20
CA ILE A 359 57.63 19.44 -39.27
C ILE A 359 58.90 18.60 -39.33
N LEU A 360 58.81 17.29 -39.64
CA LEU A 360 59.98 16.45 -39.92
C LEU A 360 60.71 16.91 -41.19
N ARG A 361 59.97 17.32 -42.23
CA ARG A 361 60.57 17.90 -43.44
C ARG A 361 61.37 19.16 -43.11
N GLU A 362 60.80 20.02 -42.27
CA GLU A 362 61.42 21.28 -41.87
C GLU A 362 62.73 21.05 -41.11
N ALA A 363 62.77 20.09 -40.19
CA ALA A 363 64.00 19.70 -39.50
C ALA A 363 65.08 19.20 -40.49
N LEU A 364 64.70 18.36 -41.45
CA LEU A 364 65.62 17.84 -42.47
C LEU A 364 66.15 18.95 -43.40
N VAL A 365 65.30 19.89 -43.81
CA VAL A 365 65.72 21.06 -44.60
C VAL A 365 66.75 21.87 -43.82
N ASN A 366 66.51 22.15 -42.54
CA ASN A 366 67.45 22.91 -41.71
C ASN A 366 68.80 22.18 -41.51
N LEU A 367 68.80 20.85 -41.35
CA LEU A 367 70.03 20.08 -41.23
C LEU A 367 70.85 20.06 -42.53
N VAL A 368 70.19 19.81 -43.66
CA VAL A 368 70.85 19.76 -44.97
C VAL A 368 71.35 21.15 -45.38
N ASP A 369 70.57 22.20 -45.17
CA ASP A 369 70.99 23.59 -45.44
C ASP A 369 72.20 23.99 -44.60
N ASN A 370 72.24 23.61 -43.31
CA ASN A 370 73.40 23.86 -42.46
C ASN A 370 74.63 23.11 -42.96
N ALA A 371 74.49 21.83 -43.32
CA ALA A 371 75.58 21.02 -43.83
C ALA A 371 76.17 21.59 -45.14
N ILE A 372 75.31 22.08 -46.05
CA ILE A 372 75.74 22.73 -47.29
C ILE A 372 76.47 24.06 -46.99
N LYS A 373 75.90 24.90 -46.12
CA LYS A 373 76.46 26.22 -45.79
C LYS A 373 77.85 26.14 -45.15
N TYR A 374 78.07 25.19 -44.24
CA TYR A 374 79.32 25.11 -43.48
C TYR A 374 80.33 24.11 -44.03
N GLY A 375 79.89 23.07 -44.76
CA GLY A 375 80.77 22.01 -45.26
C GLY A 375 80.78 21.80 -46.76
N GLY A 376 79.87 22.42 -47.52
CA GLY A 376 79.69 22.14 -48.96
C GLY A 376 80.90 22.49 -49.84
N GLY A 377 81.69 23.51 -49.46
CA GLY A 377 82.93 23.86 -50.16
C GLY A 377 84.14 22.97 -49.80
N ALA A 378 84.07 22.21 -48.71
CA ALA A 378 85.17 21.38 -48.19
C ALA A 378 85.04 19.89 -48.57
N GLY A 379 83.87 19.45 -49.03
CA GLY A 379 83.64 18.10 -49.50
C GLY A 379 82.16 17.75 -49.63
N ALA A 380 81.88 16.50 -49.98
CA ALA A 380 80.51 16.01 -50.13
C ALA A 380 79.77 15.98 -48.78
N VAL A 381 78.51 16.44 -48.80
CA VAL A 381 77.57 16.29 -47.68
C VAL A 381 76.92 14.91 -47.80
N GLU A 382 77.06 14.10 -46.75
CA GLU A 382 76.56 12.73 -46.69
C GLU A 382 75.33 12.67 -45.79
N VAL A 383 74.19 12.23 -46.34
CA VAL A 383 72.98 11.96 -45.57
C VAL A 383 72.82 10.45 -45.44
N ARG A 384 72.99 9.92 -44.23
CA ARG A 384 72.85 8.49 -43.96
C ARG A 384 71.50 8.20 -43.28
N LEU A 385 70.79 7.23 -43.83
CA LEU A 385 69.53 6.73 -43.27
C LEU A 385 69.74 5.28 -42.80
N CYS A 386 69.60 5.04 -41.50
CA CYS A 386 69.69 3.69 -40.93
C CYS A 386 68.29 3.24 -40.47
N ALA A 387 67.89 2.06 -40.94
CA ALA A 387 66.63 1.43 -40.52
C ALA A 387 66.67 1.02 -39.03
N ALA A 388 65.49 0.81 -38.44
CA ALA A 388 65.37 0.32 -37.07
C ALA A 388 66.00 -1.09 -36.94
N THR A 389 66.75 -1.31 -35.85
CA THR A 389 67.35 -2.60 -35.51
C THR A 389 66.78 -3.11 -34.19
N ALA A 390 67.16 -4.33 -33.78
CA ALA A 390 66.69 -4.93 -32.53
C ALA A 390 67.16 -4.17 -31.26
N GLU A 391 68.13 -3.26 -31.36
CA GLU A 391 68.67 -2.48 -30.23
C GLU A 391 68.39 -0.97 -30.32
N HIS A 392 68.22 -0.40 -31.52
CA HIS A 392 68.00 1.04 -31.72
C HIS A 392 66.89 1.30 -32.76
N GLY A 393 66.08 2.33 -32.54
CA GLY A 393 65.08 2.78 -33.53
C GLY A 393 65.73 3.40 -34.79
N PRO A 394 64.92 3.81 -35.78
CA PRO A 394 65.44 4.38 -37.02
C PRO A 394 66.15 5.71 -36.75
N LEU A 395 67.23 6.00 -37.49
CA LEU A 395 67.98 7.25 -37.32
C LEU A 395 68.38 7.87 -38.66
N VAL A 396 68.53 9.19 -38.64
CA VAL A 396 68.99 10.01 -39.77
C VAL A 396 70.24 10.78 -39.35
N GLU A 397 71.31 10.65 -40.12
CA GLU A 397 72.55 11.40 -39.92
C GLU A 397 72.80 12.31 -41.12
N VAL A 398 73.16 13.56 -40.85
CA VAL A 398 73.68 14.49 -41.86
C VAL A 398 75.11 14.83 -41.47
N ALA A 399 76.06 14.43 -42.31
CA ALA A 399 77.49 14.56 -42.08
C ALA A 399 78.13 15.50 -43.11
N ASP A 400 78.81 16.53 -42.63
CA ASP A 400 79.54 17.48 -43.45
C ASP A 400 81.06 17.40 -43.21
N ARG A 401 81.86 18.16 -43.97
CA ARG A 401 83.32 18.27 -43.80
C ARG A 401 83.78 19.68 -43.43
N GLY A 402 82.89 20.46 -42.80
CA GLY A 402 83.16 21.79 -42.31
C GLY A 402 84.08 21.81 -41.08
N PRO A 403 84.24 22.97 -40.43
CA PRO A 403 85.16 23.13 -39.29
C PRO A 403 84.75 22.36 -38.02
N GLY A 404 83.54 21.79 -37.97
CA GLY A 404 82.98 21.18 -36.76
C GLY A 404 82.55 22.20 -35.71
N VAL A 405 82.02 21.70 -34.58
CA VAL A 405 81.59 22.52 -33.43
C VAL A 405 82.31 22.01 -32.18
N PRO A 406 83.08 22.86 -31.45
CA PRO A 406 83.72 22.44 -30.21
C PRO A 406 82.71 21.95 -29.16
N ASP A 407 83.05 20.92 -28.39
CA ASP A 407 82.17 20.34 -27.36
C ASP A 407 81.60 21.36 -26.37
N ALA A 408 82.39 22.37 -25.99
CA ALA A 408 81.96 23.44 -25.09
C ALA A 408 80.87 24.35 -25.68
N GLU A 409 80.75 24.41 -27.01
CA GLU A 409 79.79 25.28 -27.71
C GLU A 409 78.54 24.51 -28.18
N LYS A 410 78.56 23.16 -28.18
CA LYS A 410 77.44 22.31 -28.59
C LYS A 410 76.11 22.62 -27.86
N PRO A 411 76.07 22.84 -26.52
CA PRO A 411 74.83 23.23 -25.84
C PRO A 411 74.31 24.60 -26.25
N THR A 412 75.21 25.54 -26.54
CA THR A 412 74.87 26.91 -26.92
C THR A 412 74.27 26.95 -28.32
N VAL A 413 74.82 26.23 -29.30
CA VAL A 413 74.28 26.21 -30.68
C VAL A 413 72.93 25.49 -30.81
N LEU A 414 72.55 24.70 -29.81
CA LEU A 414 71.22 24.07 -29.71
C LEU A 414 70.18 24.99 -29.07
N SER A 415 70.61 26.07 -28.39
CA SER A 415 69.71 27.07 -27.83
C SER A 415 69.24 28.06 -28.91
N ARG A 416 68.05 28.66 -28.71
CA ARG A 416 67.49 29.65 -29.64
C ARG A 416 68.46 30.84 -29.81
N PHE A 417 68.81 31.17 -31.05
CA PHE A 417 69.74 32.24 -31.42
C PHE A 417 71.20 32.03 -31.00
N GLY A 418 71.55 30.85 -30.49
CA GLY A 418 72.92 30.52 -30.15
C GLY A 418 73.78 30.31 -31.39
N ARG A 419 74.97 30.92 -31.42
CA ARG A 419 75.94 30.83 -32.54
C ARG A 419 77.31 30.42 -32.01
N GLY A 420 77.99 29.52 -32.71
CA GLY A 420 79.36 29.10 -32.39
C GLY A 420 80.43 30.03 -32.95
N SER A 421 81.65 29.92 -32.44
CA SER A 421 82.81 30.73 -32.83
C SER A 421 83.20 30.55 -34.30
N SER A 422 82.97 29.37 -34.87
CA SER A 422 83.17 29.03 -36.29
C SER A 422 82.22 29.75 -37.27
N ALA A 423 81.26 30.55 -36.77
CA ALA A 423 80.27 31.26 -37.61
C ALA A 423 80.68 32.70 -37.98
N ALA A 424 81.91 33.12 -37.63
CA ALA A 424 82.43 34.46 -37.92
C ALA A 424 82.62 34.66 -39.44
N GLY A 425 81.65 35.32 -40.09
CA GLY A 425 81.65 35.61 -41.52
C GLY A 425 80.53 34.92 -42.33
N THR A 426 79.75 34.02 -41.72
CA THR A 426 78.61 33.35 -42.38
C THR A 426 77.29 33.97 -41.94
N VAL A 427 76.41 34.31 -42.89
CA VAL A 427 75.08 34.89 -42.60
C VAL A 427 74.10 33.78 -42.18
N GLY A 428 73.51 33.88 -40.98
CA GLY A 428 72.54 32.91 -40.44
C GLY A 428 71.96 33.33 -39.09
N SER A 429 70.72 32.91 -38.78
CA SER A 429 69.92 33.40 -37.65
C SER A 429 70.11 32.65 -36.31
N GLY A 430 70.80 31.51 -36.31
CA GLY A 430 70.96 30.67 -35.11
C GLY A 430 69.68 29.97 -34.63
N LEU A 431 68.61 29.97 -35.44
CA LEU A 431 67.35 29.28 -35.13
C LEU A 431 67.29 27.84 -35.67
N GLY A 432 68.01 27.52 -36.73
CA GLY A 432 67.85 26.26 -37.47
C GLY A 432 68.07 25.01 -36.61
N LEU A 433 69.14 24.95 -35.82
CA LEU A 433 69.41 23.80 -34.94
C LEU A 433 68.46 23.73 -33.73
N ALA A 434 67.98 24.88 -33.24
CA ALA A 434 66.96 24.92 -32.20
C ALA A 434 65.59 24.41 -32.70
N ILE A 435 65.25 24.64 -33.97
CA ILE A 435 64.06 24.05 -34.63
C ILE A 435 64.22 22.53 -34.71
N VAL A 436 65.39 22.04 -35.11
CA VAL A 436 65.67 20.59 -35.18
C VAL A 436 65.56 19.93 -33.81
N ALA A 437 66.10 20.56 -32.77
CA ALA A 437 65.97 20.07 -31.39
C ALA A 437 64.49 20.02 -30.94
N ALA A 438 63.72 21.08 -31.20
CA ALA A 438 62.29 21.11 -30.85
C ALA A 438 61.46 20.07 -31.62
N VAL A 439 61.76 19.83 -32.91
CA VAL A 439 61.11 18.78 -33.70
C VAL A 439 61.49 17.39 -33.17
N ALA A 440 62.76 17.17 -32.80
CA ALA A 440 63.21 15.90 -32.23
C ALA A 440 62.52 15.61 -30.88
N ASP A 441 62.51 16.59 -29.96
CA ASP A 441 61.81 16.50 -28.68
C ASP A 441 60.31 16.21 -28.86
N GLY A 442 59.66 16.90 -29.81
CA GLY A 442 58.24 16.68 -30.13
C GLY A 442 57.95 15.24 -30.59
N HIS A 443 58.88 14.60 -31.31
CA HIS A 443 58.74 13.20 -31.74
C HIS A 443 59.30 12.18 -30.75
N GLY A 444 59.75 12.61 -29.56
CA GLY A 444 60.44 11.75 -28.60
C GLY A 444 61.77 11.19 -29.13
N ALA A 445 62.37 11.84 -30.12
CA ALA A 445 63.62 11.47 -30.75
C ALA A 445 64.81 12.19 -30.10
N ALA A 446 65.96 11.52 -30.02
CA ALA A 446 67.19 12.12 -29.49
C ALA A 446 67.97 12.83 -30.61
N PHE A 447 68.26 14.12 -30.42
CA PHE A 447 69.12 14.90 -31.31
C PHE A 447 70.52 15.08 -30.71
N SER A 448 71.57 14.78 -31.49
CA SER A 448 72.97 14.85 -31.03
C SER A 448 73.91 15.37 -32.13
N LEU A 449 74.95 16.07 -31.70
CA LEU A 449 76.01 16.61 -32.56
C LEU A 449 77.33 15.88 -32.25
N LEU A 450 77.83 15.11 -33.22
CA LEU A 450 79.01 14.27 -33.08
C LEU A 450 80.12 14.79 -33.99
N ASP A 451 81.37 14.60 -33.59
CA ASP A 451 82.51 15.01 -34.42
C ASP A 451 82.83 13.95 -35.47
N ARG A 452 83.06 14.38 -36.71
CA ARG A 452 83.33 13.45 -37.82
C ARG A 452 84.81 13.05 -37.82
N PRO A 453 85.13 11.73 -37.88
CA PRO A 453 86.51 11.28 -38.06
C PRO A 453 87.10 11.80 -39.37
N GLY A 454 88.19 12.57 -39.28
CA GLY A 454 88.81 13.24 -40.44
C GLY A 454 88.37 14.70 -40.68
N GLY A 455 87.59 15.28 -39.77
CA GLY A 455 87.11 16.67 -39.82
C GLY A 455 85.65 16.79 -40.28
N GLY A 456 84.89 17.69 -39.67
CA GLY A 456 83.45 17.89 -39.92
C GLY A 456 82.54 17.63 -38.71
N LEU A 457 81.23 17.80 -38.93
CA LEU A 457 80.18 17.54 -37.95
C LEU A 457 79.22 16.46 -38.47
N ILE A 458 78.70 15.63 -37.56
CA ILE A 458 77.59 14.70 -37.81
C ILE A 458 76.42 15.12 -36.93
N ALA A 459 75.33 15.57 -37.55
CA ALA A 459 74.07 15.84 -36.87
C ALA A 459 73.17 14.60 -36.96
N ARG A 460 72.84 14.00 -35.81
CA ARG A 460 72.10 12.72 -35.72
C ARG A 460 70.76 12.92 -35.01
N ILE A 461 69.67 12.51 -35.67
CA ILE A 461 68.33 12.35 -35.07
C ILE A 461 68.02 10.86 -34.94
N ALA A 462 67.77 10.37 -33.72
CA ALA A 462 67.46 8.97 -33.44
C ALA A 462 66.05 8.81 -32.83
N PHE A 463 65.17 8.08 -33.51
CA PHE A 463 63.78 7.87 -33.08
C PHE A 463 63.64 6.65 -32.13
N PRO A 464 62.65 6.64 -31.23
CA PRO A 464 62.40 5.52 -30.32
C PRO A 464 61.78 4.31 -31.05
N ARG A 465 61.92 3.12 -30.45
CA ARG A 465 61.61 1.83 -31.08
C ARG A 465 60.11 1.51 -31.23
N ASP A 466 59.26 2.03 -30.34
CA ASP A 466 57.83 1.67 -30.22
C ASP A 466 56.86 2.61 -30.95
N HIS A 467 57.34 3.47 -31.85
CA HIS A 467 56.49 4.41 -32.61
C HIS A 467 55.81 3.70 -33.81
N GLN A 468 54.75 2.92 -33.57
CA GLN A 468 53.87 2.34 -34.61
C GLN A 468 52.42 2.86 -34.48
N CYS A 469 51.82 3.36 -35.58
CA CYS A 469 50.44 3.87 -35.63
C CYS A 469 49.42 2.73 -35.67
N GLU A 470 48.68 2.50 -34.60
CA GLU A 470 47.51 1.61 -34.57
C GLU A 470 46.22 2.40 -34.85
N THR A 471 45.69 2.41 -36.09
CA THR A 471 44.23 2.46 -36.40
C THR A 471 43.96 2.77 -37.89
N CYS A 472 43.38 1.81 -38.62
CA CYS A 472 42.52 2.05 -39.80
C CYS A 472 41.75 0.77 -40.16
N GLN A 473 40.51 0.61 -39.66
CA GLN A 473 39.51 -0.31 -40.21
C GLN A 473 38.13 0.35 -40.23
N LEU A 474 37.43 0.22 -41.36
CA LEU A 474 36.06 0.69 -41.65
C LEU A 474 35.02 -0.46 -41.50
N PRO A 475 33.73 -0.18 -41.23
CA PRO A 475 32.69 -1.16 -40.86
C PRO A 475 31.81 -1.63 -42.05
N PRO A 476 31.02 -2.72 -41.91
CA PRO A 476 30.02 -3.13 -42.90
C PRO A 476 28.59 -2.64 -42.56
N SER A 477 27.78 -2.64 -43.62
CA SER A 477 26.47 -2.01 -43.80
C SER A 477 25.28 -3.00 -43.85
N ASP A 478 24.13 -2.43 -43.52
CA ASP A 478 22.82 -2.53 -44.20
C ASP A 478 21.70 -3.51 -43.82
N ASP A 479 20.50 -2.91 -43.96
CA ASP A 479 19.14 -3.41 -44.24
C ASP A 479 18.36 -4.22 -43.19
N GLY A 480 17.06 -4.02 -42.96
CA GLY A 480 16.06 -3.15 -43.61
C GLY A 480 14.65 -3.74 -43.46
N SER A 481 13.64 -2.89 -43.16
CA SER A 481 12.19 -3.01 -43.50
C SER A 481 11.37 -4.23 -42.95
N GLU A 482 10.05 -4.29 -42.79
CA GLU A 482 8.84 -3.45 -42.88
C GLU A 482 7.69 -4.38 -42.32
N ASN A 483 6.74 -4.00 -41.46
CA ASN A 483 5.51 -3.19 -41.65
C ASN A 483 4.19 -4.03 -41.73
N ARG A 484 3.09 -3.44 -41.21
CA ARG A 484 1.63 -3.71 -41.45
C ARG A 484 0.94 -4.84 -40.65
N HIS A 485 -0.33 -4.75 -40.19
CA HIS A 485 -1.40 -3.74 -40.23
C HIS A 485 -2.59 -4.14 -39.30
N ARG A 486 -3.29 -3.13 -38.72
CA ARG A 486 -4.77 -2.88 -38.58
C ARG A 486 -5.74 -4.03 -38.15
N ALA A 487 -6.91 -3.82 -37.55
CA ALA A 487 -7.63 -2.77 -36.80
C ALA A 487 -8.99 -3.39 -36.34
N ALA A 488 -9.68 -2.72 -35.40
CA ALA A 488 -10.85 -3.11 -34.58
C ALA A 488 -12.25 -3.01 -35.31
N PRO A 489 -13.42 -2.76 -34.65
CA PRO A 489 -14.20 -3.47 -33.60
C PRO A 489 -15.74 -3.58 -33.91
N GLU A 490 -16.55 -3.97 -32.90
CA GLU A 490 -17.93 -3.50 -32.54
C GLU A 490 -19.17 -4.44 -32.62
N ARG A 491 -19.74 -4.68 -31.42
CA ARG A 491 -21.13 -4.45 -30.92
C ARG A 491 -22.35 -5.32 -31.30
N LEU A 492 -22.92 -5.88 -30.22
CA LEU A 492 -24.33 -5.94 -29.74
C LEU A 492 -25.42 -6.65 -30.57
N TRP A 493 -26.33 -7.35 -29.86
CA TRP A 493 -27.80 -7.13 -29.74
C TRP A 493 -28.49 -8.44 -29.24
N LEU A 494 -29.16 -8.33 -28.08
CA LEU A 494 -30.20 -9.24 -27.51
C LEU A 494 -31.58 -8.70 -27.95
N PRO A 495 -32.76 -9.21 -27.51
CA PRO A 495 -33.26 -10.57 -27.17
C PRO A 495 -34.67 -10.84 -27.79
N LEU A 496 -35.28 -12.04 -27.61
CA LEU A 496 -36.77 -12.15 -27.59
C LEU A 496 -37.32 -13.45 -26.94
N ALA A 497 -37.98 -13.23 -25.80
CA ALA A 497 -39.22 -13.77 -25.22
C ALA A 497 -39.85 -15.15 -25.53
N LEU A 498 -40.35 -15.73 -24.41
CA LEU A 498 -41.67 -16.34 -24.15
C LEU A 498 -42.03 -17.72 -24.74
N LEU A 499 -42.14 -18.72 -23.84
CA LEU A 499 -43.21 -19.71 -23.91
C LEU A 499 -43.74 -20.03 -22.50
N ALA A 500 -45.04 -19.79 -22.37
CA ALA A 500 -45.90 -19.90 -21.21
C ALA A 500 -46.25 -21.40 -20.96
N LEU A 501 -46.30 -21.86 -19.70
CA LEU A 501 -47.55 -21.97 -18.91
C LEU A 501 -48.29 -23.31 -19.10
N SER A 502 -48.04 -24.26 -18.19
CA SER A 502 -49.02 -25.31 -17.82
C SER A 502 -48.55 -26.16 -16.63
N THR A 503 -48.57 -25.65 -15.39
CA THR A 503 -48.63 -26.47 -14.16
C THR A 503 -48.91 -25.59 -12.93
N ILE A 504 -50.12 -25.06 -12.79
CA ILE A 504 -50.64 -24.60 -11.49
C ILE A 504 -52.11 -24.99 -11.43
N LEU A 505 -52.40 -26.11 -10.77
CA LEU A 505 -53.72 -26.50 -10.30
C LEU A 505 -53.51 -27.66 -9.32
N LEU A 506 -53.43 -27.32 -8.03
CA LEU A 506 -53.72 -28.11 -6.83
C LEU A 506 -52.94 -27.50 -5.65
N TRP A 507 -53.51 -26.50 -4.98
CA TRP A 507 -53.07 -26.08 -3.64
C TRP A 507 -54.30 -25.98 -2.72
N PRO A 508 -54.31 -26.62 -1.55
CA PRO A 508 -55.44 -26.55 -0.61
C PRO A 508 -55.51 -25.18 0.07
N GLY A 509 -56.72 -24.77 0.43
CA GLY A 509 -57.07 -23.45 0.95
C GLY A 509 -56.49 -23.11 2.32
N GLU A 510 -56.14 -21.84 2.47
CA GLU A 510 -55.63 -21.22 3.68
C GLU A 510 -56.74 -20.58 4.52
N SER A 511 -56.54 -20.64 5.84
CA SER A 511 -57.21 -19.81 6.82
C SER A 511 -56.72 -18.37 6.67
N ALA A 512 -57.63 -17.44 6.38
CA ALA A 512 -57.28 -16.03 6.14
C ALA A 512 -56.85 -15.32 7.44
N ALA A 513 -55.63 -14.78 7.46
CA ALA A 513 -55.17 -13.85 8.50
C ALA A 513 -56.01 -12.56 8.50
N LYS A 514 -56.26 -11.99 9.69
CA LYS A 514 -57.07 -10.78 9.85
C LYS A 514 -56.23 -9.54 9.54
N ARG A 515 -56.15 -9.18 8.26
CA ARG A 515 -55.45 -7.98 7.78
C ARG A 515 -56.24 -6.70 8.07
N ILE A 516 -55.63 -5.77 8.82
CA ILE A 516 -56.17 -4.44 9.11
C ILE A 516 -55.36 -3.40 8.31
N SER A 517 -56.04 -2.44 7.67
CA SER A 517 -55.39 -1.41 6.86
C SER A 517 -55.60 -0.02 7.46
N TYR A 518 -54.50 0.66 7.74
CA TYR A 518 -54.45 2.06 8.16
C TYR A 518 -54.11 2.94 6.95
N PRO A 519 -55.09 3.67 6.37
CA PRO A 519 -54.90 4.43 5.14
C PRO A 519 -53.89 5.57 5.34
N ALA A 520 -53.14 5.91 4.28
CA ALA A 520 -52.27 7.08 4.27
C ALA A 520 -53.10 8.37 4.39
N GLN A 521 -52.57 9.38 5.08
CA GLN A 521 -53.22 10.68 5.27
C GLN A 521 -52.88 11.68 4.14
N GLY A 522 -51.88 11.40 3.30
CA GLY A 522 -51.38 12.25 2.20
C GLY A 522 -51.58 11.68 0.78
N THR A 523 -51.02 12.37 -0.23
CA THR A 523 -51.28 12.14 -1.67
C THR A 523 -50.43 11.06 -2.36
N GLN A 524 -49.33 10.61 -1.75
CA GLN A 524 -48.49 9.52 -2.26
C GLN A 524 -48.48 8.41 -1.20
N ALA A 525 -48.98 7.21 -1.53
CA ALA A 525 -49.14 6.10 -0.58
C ALA A 525 -48.09 5.01 -0.81
N ALA A 526 -46.99 5.06 -0.06
CA ALA A 526 -46.12 3.90 0.12
C ALA A 526 -46.78 2.93 1.12
N VAL A 527 -46.50 1.63 1.02
CA VAL A 527 -47.13 0.60 1.86
C VAL A 527 -46.09 -0.03 2.76
N LEU A 528 -46.34 -0.03 4.06
CA LEU A 528 -45.57 -0.75 5.07
C LEU A 528 -46.42 -1.93 5.58
N ALA A 529 -46.05 -3.15 5.24
CA ALA A 529 -46.69 -4.36 5.75
C ALA A 529 -46.02 -4.85 7.03
N ILE A 530 -46.76 -4.90 8.14
CA ILE A 530 -46.30 -5.35 9.45
C ILE A 530 -47.05 -6.63 9.80
N ALA A 531 -46.32 -7.71 10.05
CA ALA A 531 -46.89 -8.94 10.62
C ALA A 531 -46.51 -9.03 12.11
N SER A 532 -47.48 -9.23 13.00
CA SER A 532 -47.22 -9.19 14.44
C SER A 532 -48.04 -10.16 15.26
N THR A 533 -47.44 -10.60 16.38
CA THR A 533 -48.11 -11.35 17.46
C THR A 533 -48.75 -10.44 18.52
N THR A 534 -48.78 -9.14 18.25
CA THR A 534 -49.26 -8.13 19.20
C THR A 534 -50.66 -7.70 18.80
N ASP A 535 -51.57 -7.64 19.76
CA ASP A 535 -52.95 -7.21 19.52
C ASP A 535 -52.99 -5.84 18.83
N GLN A 536 -53.80 -5.72 17.78
CA GLN A 536 -54.00 -4.46 17.05
C GLN A 536 -54.26 -3.28 18.01
N ALA A 537 -55.14 -3.47 19.00
CA ALA A 537 -55.56 -2.41 19.92
C ALA A 537 -54.39 -1.80 20.72
N ALA A 538 -53.33 -2.58 20.97
CA ALA A 538 -52.16 -2.13 21.69
C ALA A 538 -51.16 -1.38 20.78
N MET A 539 -51.15 -1.67 19.48
CA MET A 539 -50.24 -1.08 18.49
C MET A 539 -50.84 0.12 17.75
N GLU A 540 -52.17 0.24 17.70
CA GLU A 540 -52.89 1.27 16.95
C GLU A 540 -52.43 2.69 17.27
N GLY A 541 -52.23 3.02 18.55
CA GLY A 541 -51.75 4.35 18.96
C GLY A 541 -50.37 4.70 18.37
N LEU A 542 -49.47 3.72 18.29
CA LEU A 542 -48.12 3.90 17.71
C LEU A 542 -48.19 4.02 16.20
N ILE A 543 -49.04 3.23 15.53
CA ILE A 543 -49.22 3.30 14.08
C ILE A 543 -49.77 4.67 13.67
N LEU A 544 -50.79 5.16 14.37
CA LEU A 544 -51.41 6.45 14.06
C LEU A 544 -50.48 7.63 14.32
N ASP A 545 -49.71 7.59 15.40
CA ASP A 545 -48.72 8.63 15.72
C ASP A 545 -47.53 8.60 14.73
N PHE A 546 -47.08 7.41 14.30
CA PHE A 546 -46.13 7.28 13.20
C PHE A 546 -46.67 7.89 11.89
N GLN A 547 -47.92 7.62 11.53
CA GLN A 547 -48.54 8.18 10.32
C GLN A 547 -48.73 9.70 10.40
N ALA A 548 -48.90 10.28 11.58
CA ALA A 548 -48.95 11.74 11.75
C ALA A 548 -47.62 12.41 11.35
N HIS A 549 -46.49 11.74 11.59
CA HIS A 549 -45.16 12.18 11.17
C HIS A 549 -44.83 11.78 9.73
N HIS A 550 -45.46 10.70 9.22
CA HIS A 550 -45.25 10.16 7.89
C HIS A 550 -46.57 9.98 7.12
N PRO A 551 -47.26 11.07 6.73
CA PRO A 551 -48.62 11.02 6.20
C PRO A 551 -48.74 10.28 4.85
N GLY A 552 -47.64 10.09 4.12
CA GLY A 552 -47.60 9.33 2.86
C GLY A 552 -47.48 7.81 3.02
N ILE A 553 -47.52 7.27 4.24
CA ILE A 553 -47.36 5.83 4.47
C ILE A 553 -48.72 5.22 4.85
N ARG A 554 -49.14 4.20 4.11
CA ARG A 554 -50.22 3.29 4.46
C ARG A 554 -49.63 2.11 5.21
N VAL A 555 -50.20 1.75 6.36
CA VAL A 555 -49.75 0.60 7.15
C VAL A 555 -50.75 -0.54 7.00
N GLU A 556 -50.28 -1.71 6.57
CA GLU A 556 -51.04 -2.96 6.61
C GLU A 556 -50.56 -3.75 7.83
N TYR A 557 -51.47 -4.11 8.73
CA TYR A 557 -51.16 -4.80 9.97
C TYR A 557 -51.85 -6.17 9.99
N ASP A 558 -51.05 -7.23 9.99
CA ASP A 558 -51.48 -8.62 10.02
C ASP A 558 -51.21 -9.20 11.43
N GLU A 559 -52.29 -9.48 12.17
CA GLU A 559 -52.19 -10.14 13.48
C GLU A 559 -52.14 -11.67 13.28
N VAL A 560 -51.06 -12.30 13.72
CA VAL A 560 -50.76 -13.73 13.52
C VAL A 560 -50.15 -14.35 14.78
N THR A 561 -50.23 -15.66 14.93
CA THR A 561 -49.55 -16.34 16.05
C THR A 561 -48.03 -16.34 15.89
N SER A 562 -47.27 -16.54 16.97
CA SER A 562 -45.80 -16.52 16.92
C SER A 562 -45.20 -17.60 16.02
N VAL A 563 -45.84 -18.78 15.96
CA VAL A 563 -45.41 -19.89 15.10
C VAL A 563 -45.74 -19.62 13.63
N GLU A 564 -46.94 -19.11 13.33
CA GLU A 564 -47.32 -18.72 11.96
C GLU A 564 -46.44 -17.59 11.44
N LEU A 565 -46.12 -16.60 12.27
CA LEU A 565 -45.20 -15.52 11.93
C LEU A 565 -43.82 -16.07 11.55
N TYR A 566 -43.28 -16.99 12.37
CA TYR A 566 -42.00 -17.63 12.10
C TYR A 566 -42.03 -18.40 10.77
N ASP A 567 -43.02 -19.27 10.57
CA ASP A 567 -43.15 -20.09 9.35
C ASP A 567 -43.34 -19.23 8.09
N SER A 568 -44.11 -18.13 8.19
CA SER A 568 -44.33 -17.20 7.07
C SER A 568 -43.05 -16.54 6.54
N VAL A 569 -42.01 -16.44 7.38
CA VAL A 569 -40.72 -15.85 7.02
C VAL A 569 -39.75 -16.92 6.51
N VAL A 570 -39.75 -18.10 7.12
CA VAL A 570 -38.88 -19.23 6.73
C VAL A 570 -39.34 -19.88 5.43
N HIS A 571 -40.66 -20.08 5.30
CA HIS A 571 -41.31 -20.70 4.15
C HIS A 571 -42.37 -19.75 3.57
N PRO A 572 -41.95 -18.64 2.94
CA PRO A 572 -42.89 -17.65 2.44
C PRO A 572 -43.75 -18.23 1.31
N LYS A 573 -45.06 -18.27 1.55
CA LYS A 573 -46.05 -18.61 0.53
C LYS A 573 -46.46 -17.40 -0.31
N ASP A 574 -46.49 -16.24 0.33
CA ASP A 574 -46.85 -14.94 -0.23
C ASP A 574 -45.67 -13.96 -0.14
N ARG A 575 -45.92 -12.68 -0.50
CA ARG A 575 -44.96 -11.59 -0.25
C ARG A 575 -44.60 -11.53 1.23
N LEU A 576 -43.30 -11.54 1.52
CA LEU A 576 -42.77 -11.33 2.88
C LEU A 576 -43.28 -10.01 3.47
N PRO A 577 -43.63 -9.98 4.76
CA PRO A 577 -43.90 -8.73 5.46
C PRO A 577 -42.65 -7.85 5.45
N ASP A 578 -42.86 -6.52 5.47
CA ASP A 578 -41.75 -5.58 5.49
C ASP A 578 -41.12 -5.47 6.89
N LEU A 579 -41.95 -5.66 7.94
CA LEU A 579 -41.55 -5.67 9.35
C LEU A 579 -42.24 -6.82 10.08
N ILE A 580 -41.52 -7.51 10.96
CA ILE A 580 -42.11 -8.47 11.89
C ILE A 580 -41.95 -8.01 13.34
N ILE A 581 -43.01 -8.14 14.14
CA ILE A 581 -43.01 -7.78 15.56
C ILE A 581 -43.54 -8.96 16.39
N SER A 582 -42.73 -9.50 17.29
CA SER A 582 -43.11 -10.67 18.08
C SER A 582 -42.76 -10.52 19.56
N SER A 583 -43.59 -11.08 20.44
CA SER A 583 -43.29 -11.29 21.86
C SER A 583 -42.45 -12.55 22.11
N SER A 584 -42.35 -13.47 21.13
CA SER A 584 -41.49 -14.65 21.19
C SER A 584 -40.06 -14.29 20.76
N ALA A 585 -39.28 -13.75 21.70
CA ALA A 585 -37.90 -13.31 21.48
C ALA A 585 -36.97 -14.44 21.01
N ASP A 586 -37.20 -15.67 21.46
CA ASP A 586 -36.49 -16.87 21.04
C ASP A 586 -36.65 -17.15 19.53
N LEU A 587 -37.88 -17.16 19.02
CA LEU A 587 -38.15 -17.38 17.59
C LEU A 587 -37.57 -16.26 16.71
N GLN A 588 -37.58 -15.02 17.21
CA GLN A 588 -36.93 -13.89 16.53
C GLN A 588 -35.41 -14.05 16.47
N VAL A 589 -34.80 -14.49 17.59
CA VAL A 589 -33.39 -14.88 17.61
C VAL A 589 -33.14 -16.07 16.68
N LYS A 590 -34.07 -17.00 16.51
CA LYS A 590 -33.88 -18.07 15.52
C LYS A 590 -33.88 -17.56 14.08
N LEU A 591 -34.81 -16.67 13.71
CA LEU A 591 -34.84 -16.06 12.37
C LEU A 591 -33.54 -15.31 12.05
N VAL A 592 -33.05 -14.52 13.01
CA VAL A 592 -31.81 -13.76 12.84
C VAL A 592 -30.57 -14.68 12.84
N ASN A 593 -30.58 -15.78 13.62
CA ASN A 593 -29.49 -16.77 13.59
C ASN A 593 -29.43 -17.53 12.27
N ASP A 594 -30.58 -17.87 11.70
CA ASP A 594 -30.65 -18.74 10.52
C ASP A 594 -30.56 -17.94 9.21
N GLY A 595 -30.55 -16.61 9.30
CA GLY A 595 -30.32 -15.72 8.16
C GLY A 595 -31.54 -15.26 7.41
N TYR A 596 -32.69 -15.29 8.06
CA TYR A 596 -33.95 -14.82 7.48
C TYR A 596 -34.19 -13.32 7.67
N THR A 597 -33.31 -12.61 8.37
CA THR A 597 -33.40 -11.16 8.61
C THR A 597 -32.24 -10.39 7.99
N GLN A 598 -32.38 -9.07 7.99
CA GLN A 598 -31.36 -8.14 7.54
C GLN A 598 -31.15 -7.01 8.53
N ARG A 599 -30.01 -6.33 8.39
CA ARG A 599 -29.60 -5.27 9.30
C ARG A 599 -30.30 -3.95 9.08
N HIS A 600 -30.50 -3.24 10.17
CA HIS A 600 -30.87 -1.83 10.16
C HIS A 600 -29.91 -1.06 11.08
N LEU A 601 -29.29 -0.01 10.55
CA LEU A 601 -28.32 0.80 11.29
C LEU A 601 -28.79 2.25 11.30
N SER A 602 -29.00 2.78 12.50
CA SER A 602 -29.44 4.14 12.78
C SER A 602 -28.84 4.62 14.11
N GLU A 603 -28.97 5.91 14.41
CA GLU A 603 -28.56 6.45 15.72
C GLU A 603 -29.33 5.78 16.87
N ALA A 604 -30.65 5.61 16.70
CA ALA A 604 -31.51 4.98 17.71
C ALA A 604 -31.17 3.51 17.98
N THR A 605 -30.84 2.74 16.94
CA THR A 605 -30.45 1.32 17.10
C THR A 605 -29.05 1.13 17.70
N ALA A 606 -28.14 2.09 17.48
CA ALA A 606 -26.78 2.07 18.02
C ALA A 606 -26.73 2.32 19.55
N ASP A 607 -27.68 3.09 20.07
CA ASP A 607 -27.76 3.46 21.49
C ASP A 607 -28.49 2.42 22.37
N LEU A 608 -29.03 1.37 21.76
CA LEU A 608 -29.72 0.31 22.49
C LEU A 608 -28.79 -0.46 23.43
N PRO A 609 -29.27 -0.85 24.63
CA PRO A 609 -28.51 -1.72 25.50
C PRO A 609 -28.35 -3.12 24.87
N ARG A 610 -27.26 -3.82 25.21
CA ARG A 610 -26.93 -5.13 24.61
C ARG A 610 -28.01 -6.19 24.74
N TRP A 611 -28.82 -6.16 25.79
CA TRP A 611 -29.91 -7.12 25.96
C TRP A 611 -31.07 -6.89 24.97
N ALA A 612 -31.16 -5.68 24.39
CA ALA A 612 -32.24 -5.21 23.52
C ALA A 612 -31.84 -5.12 22.03
N ASN A 613 -30.57 -5.28 21.68
CA ASN A 613 -30.11 -5.31 20.29
C ASN A 613 -29.29 -6.57 20.04
N TRP A 614 -29.71 -7.37 19.06
CA TRP A 614 -28.93 -8.50 18.58
C TRP A 614 -28.59 -8.36 17.09
N ARG A 615 -27.30 -8.42 16.78
CA ARG A 615 -26.68 -8.32 15.45
C ARG A 615 -27.04 -7.08 14.62
N ASP A 616 -27.64 -6.06 15.22
CA ASP A 616 -28.30 -4.96 14.49
C ASP A 616 -29.37 -5.47 13.51
N GLU A 617 -30.02 -6.60 13.84
CA GLU A 617 -31.08 -7.25 13.05
C GLU A 617 -32.38 -7.46 13.85
N ALA A 618 -32.28 -7.66 15.17
CA ALA A 618 -33.40 -7.77 16.10
C ALA A 618 -33.32 -6.69 17.18
N PHE A 619 -34.41 -5.93 17.33
CA PHE A 619 -34.46 -4.76 18.21
C PHE A 619 -35.65 -4.86 19.15
N SER A 620 -35.38 -4.91 20.45
CA SER A 620 -36.41 -4.76 21.47
C SER A 620 -36.81 -3.30 21.56
N PHE A 621 -38.10 -2.99 21.41
CA PHE A 621 -38.63 -1.62 21.58
C PHE A 621 -39.47 -1.47 22.85
N ALA A 622 -39.92 -2.57 23.42
CA ALA A 622 -40.66 -2.63 24.67
C ALA A 622 -40.19 -3.81 25.51
N GLN A 623 -40.38 -3.68 26.82
CA GLN A 623 -40.08 -4.73 27.79
C GLN A 623 -41.35 -5.15 28.54
N GLU A 624 -41.41 -6.41 28.95
CA GLU A 624 -42.62 -6.98 29.56
C GLU A 624 -42.26 -7.81 30.79
N PRO A 625 -42.57 -7.31 32.01
CA PRO A 625 -42.34 -8.09 33.22
C PRO A 625 -43.35 -9.24 33.32
N ALA A 626 -42.88 -10.41 33.71
CA ALA A 626 -43.70 -11.54 34.13
C ALA A 626 -44.09 -11.34 35.60
N VAL A 627 -45.39 -11.24 35.85
CA VAL A 627 -45.94 -10.88 37.15
C VAL A 627 -46.85 -11.97 37.70
N ILE A 628 -47.06 -11.93 39.01
CA ILE A 628 -48.16 -12.62 39.67
C ILE A 628 -49.34 -11.65 39.72
N VAL A 629 -50.51 -12.09 39.29
CA VAL A 629 -51.75 -11.30 39.36
C VAL A 629 -52.68 -11.98 40.33
N TYR A 630 -53.40 -11.21 41.15
CA TYR A 630 -54.37 -11.76 42.07
C TYR A 630 -55.67 -10.95 42.07
N ASN A 631 -56.78 -11.58 42.45
CA ASN A 631 -58.04 -10.86 42.66
C ASN A 631 -57.97 -10.07 43.97
N ARG A 632 -57.98 -8.73 43.89
CA ARG A 632 -57.77 -7.83 45.03
C ARG A 632 -58.88 -7.91 46.07
N ASP A 633 -60.09 -8.26 45.65
CA ASP A 633 -61.27 -8.26 46.52
C ASP A 633 -61.45 -9.62 47.22
N LEU A 634 -60.93 -10.71 46.63
CA LEU A 634 -61.11 -12.08 47.11
C LEU A 634 -59.87 -12.68 47.78
N VAL A 635 -58.66 -12.20 47.49
CA VAL A 635 -57.42 -12.67 48.11
C VAL A 635 -57.02 -11.75 49.26
N PRO A 636 -56.93 -12.25 50.51
CA PRO A 636 -56.56 -11.42 51.65
C PRO A 636 -55.09 -10.98 51.55
N PRO A 637 -54.71 -9.81 52.11
CA PRO A 637 -53.32 -9.32 52.03
C PRO A 637 -52.25 -10.26 52.58
N SER A 638 -52.61 -11.17 53.52
CA SER A 638 -51.70 -12.19 54.05
C SER A 638 -51.37 -13.30 53.05
N ASP A 639 -52.21 -13.46 52.03
CA ASP A 639 -52.15 -14.55 51.06
C ASP A 639 -51.67 -14.01 49.70
N VAL A 640 -51.11 -12.80 49.65
CA VAL A 640 -50.50 -12.23 48.44
C VAL A 640 -49.04 -12.69 48.39
N PRO A 641 -48.69 -13.66 47.50
CA PRO A 641 -47.33 -14.19 47.44
C PRO A 641 -46.38 -13.16 46.85
N ARG A 642 -45.23 -12.92 47.48
CA ARG A 642 -44.21 -11.98 46.99
C ARG A 642 -43.07 -12.67 46.25
N THR A 643 -42.86 -13.94 46.52
CA THR A 643 -41.87 -14.79 45.85
C THR A 643 -42.53 -16.04 45.30
N ARG A 644 -41.81 -16.78 44.46
CA ARG A 644 -42.25 -18.11 44.00
C ARG A 644 -42.33 -19.11 45.14
N ASP A 645 -41.44 -18.99 46.13
CA ASP A 645 -41.48 -19.82 47.34
C ASP A 645 -42.74 -19.54 48.19
N ASP A 646 -43.11 -18.26 48.36
CA ASP A 646 -44.39 -17.89 49.00
C ASP A 646 -45.59 -18.49 48.26
N LEU A 647 -45.55 -18.50 46.92
CA LEU A 647 -46.60 -19.11 46.09
C LEU A 647 -46.67 -20.62 46.30
N ILE A 648 -45.53 -21.32 46.32
CA ILE A 648 -45.47 -22.77 46.62
C ILE A 648 -46.10 -23.04 47.99
N HIS A 649 -45.70 -22.28 49.02
CA HIS A 649 -46.19 -22.44 50.38
C HIS A 649 -47.68 -22.11 50.48
N LEU A 650 -48.14 -21.03 49.86
CA LEU A 650 -49.54 -20.61 49.89
C LEU A 650 -50.48 -21.69 49.35
N ILE A 651 -50.17 -22.24 48.17
CA ILE A 651 -51.05 -23.19 47.50
C ILE A 651 -51.01 -24.56 48.21
N ARG A 652 -49.89 -24.92 48.85
CA ARG A 652 -49.77 -26.13 49.68
C ARG A 652 -50.48 -26.00 51.03
N ASP A 653 -50.29 -24.89 51.73
CA ASP A 653 -50.78 -24.70 53.10
C ASP A 653 -52.28 -24.35 53.13
N ARG A 654 -52.82 -23.75 52.05
CA ARG A 654 -54.23 -23.34 51.93
C ARG A 654 -54.95 -24.04 50.78
N GLU A 655 -54.77 -25.35 50.69
CA GLU A 655 -55.38 -26.24 49.70
C GLU A 655 -56.85 -25.92 49.42
N ALA A 656 -57.70 -25.88 50.45
CA ALA A 656 -59.15 -25.72 50.28
C ALA A 656 -59.60 -24.41 49.60
N VAL A 657 -58.73 -23.39 49.56
CA VAL A 657 -59.04 -22.07 48.98
C VAL A 657 -58.53 -21.95 47.54
N TYR A 658 -57.38 -22.56 47.24
CA TYR A 658 -56.64 -22.36 45.99
C TYR A 658 -56.70 -23.52 45.01
N ASP A 659 -57.21 -24.69 45.42
CA ASP A 659 -57.43 -25.84 44.53
C ASP A 659 -58.34 -25.48 43.35
N GLY A 660 -57.86 -25.68 42.11
CA GLY A 660 -58.58 -25.31 40.88
C GLY A 660 -58.73 -23.81 40.63
N ARG A 661 -58.09 -22.96 41.44
CA ARG A 661 -58.23 -21.49 41.40
C ARG A 661 -56.92 -20.75 41.16
N VAL A 662 -55.89 -21.45 40.69
CA VAL A 662 -54.65 -20.85 40.21
C VAL A 662 -54.57 -21.00 38.69
N ALA A 663 -54.18 -19.93 38.00
CA ALA A 663 -54.05 -19.88 36.55
C ALA A 663 -52.58 -19.75 36.12
N THR A 664 -52.22 -20.40 35.01
CA THR A 664 -50.97 -20.12 34.30
C THR A 664 -51.12 -20.42 32.80
N TYR A 665 -50.05 -20.27 32.03
CA TYR A 665 -50.07 -20.57 30.61
C TYR A 665 -50.10 -22.08 30.33
N ASP A 666 -50.86 -22.46 29.29
CA ASP A 666 -50.58 -23.69 28.54
C ASP A 666 -49.33 -23.45 27.68
N ILE A 667 -48.19 -23.94 28.15
CA ILE A 667 -46.90 -23.74 27.45
C ILE A 667 -46.78 -24.56 26.15
N VAL A 668 -47.72 -25.47 25.87
CA VAL A 668 -47.75 -26.25 24.63
C VAL A 668 -48.35 -25.40 23.51
N GLN A 669 -49.39 -24.63 23.83
CA GLN A 669 -50.09 -23.76 22.89
C GLN A 669 -49.52 -22.34 22.85
N SER A 670 -49.03 -21.84 24.00
CA SER A 670 -48.57 -20.46 24.15
C SER A 670 -47.05 -20.36 23.97
N GLY A 671 -46.60 -19.76 22.87
CA GLY A 671 -45.17 -19.52 22.63
C GLY A 671 -44.53 -18.61 23.68
N ILE A 672 -45.23 -17.58 24.14
CA ILE A 672 -44.76 -16.72 25.24
C ILE A 672 -44.77 -17.47 26.58
N GLY A 673 -45.77 -18.31 26.83
CA GLY A 673 -45.81 -19.18 28.01
C GLY A 673 -44.61 -20.13 28.06
N TYR A 674 -44.26 -20.75 26.92
CA TYR A 674 -43.08 -21.58 26.77
C TYR A 674 -41.78 -20.80 27.03
N LEU A 675 -41.64 -19.61 26.45
CA LEU A 675 -40.48 -18.75 26.68
C LEU A 675 -40.33 -18.43 28.17
N LEU A 676 -41.39 -17.95 28.82
CA LEU A 676 -41.37 -17.63 30.25
C LEU A 676 -41.01 -18.85 31.10
N ALA A 677 -41.65 -20.00 30.88
CA ALA A 677 -41.36 -21.23 31.62
C ALA A 677 -39.91 -21.71 31.42
N SER A 678 -39.40 -21.66 30.18
CA SER A 678 -38.04 -22.07 29.88
C SER A 678 -37.00 -21.17 30.55
N GLN A 679 -37.18 -19.84 30.50
CA GLN A 679 -36.28 -18.89 31.18
C GLN A 679 -36.37 -19.00 32.70
N ASP A 680 -37.57 -19.22 33.24
CA ASP A 680 -37.80 -19.43 34.65
C ASP A 680 -37.08 -20.69 35.15
N SER A 681 -37.04 -21.76 34.34
CA SER A 681 -36.29 -22.99 34.66
C SER A 681 -34.76 -22.80 34.68
N VAL A 682 -34.23 -21.79 33.98
CA VAL A 682 -32.80 -21.45 34.02
C VAL A 682 -32.45 -20.69 35.29
N LEU A 683 -33.34 -19.78 35.72
CA LEU A 683 -33.10 -18.88 36.84
C LEU A 683 -33.44 -19.51 38.20
N ASN A 684 -34.47 -20.37 38.25
CA ASN A 684 -34.99 -20.93 39.49
C ASN A 684 -34.72 -22.43 39.62
N SER A 685 -33.86 -22.77 40.58
CA SER A 685 -33.57 -24.16 40.94
C SER A 685 -34.79 -24.95 41.45
N GLN A 686 -35.82 -24.27 41.96
CA GLN A 686 -37.08 -24.86 42.43
C GLN A 686 -38.19 -24.82 41.35
N PHE A 687 -37.88 -24.48 40.10
CA PHE A 687 -38.89 -24.36 39.03
C PHE A 687 -39.81 -25.57 38.94
N TRP A 688 -39.25 -26.78 38.88
CA TRP A 688 -40.06 -28.00 38.80
C TRP A 688 -40.85 -28.30 40.07
N GLN A 689 -40.40 -27.85 41.24
CA GLN A 689 -41.16 -27.93 42.49
C GLN A 689 -42.36 -26.98 42.47
N LEU A 690 -42.21 -25.79 41.88
CA LEU A 690 -43.31 -24.87 41.65
C LEU A 690 -44.35 -25.46 40.69
N VAL A 691 -43.91 -26.02 39.56
CA VAL A 691 -44.81 -26.67 38.59
C VAL A 691 -45.56 -27.83 39.24
N ASP A 692 -44.90 -28.65 40.05
CA ASP A 692 -45.52 -29.74 40.81
C ASP A 692 -46.54 -29.21 41.83
N ALA A 693 -46.23 -28.14 42.57
CA ALA A 693 -47.17 -27.53 43.51
C ALA A 693 -48.40 -26.91 42.82
N LEU A 694 -48.23 -26.34 41.62
CA LEU A 694 -49.34 -25.84 40.80
C LEU A 694 -50.21 -27.01 40.29
N ALA A 695 -49.56 -28.06 39.78
CA ALA A 695 -50.24 -29.23 39.23
C ALA A 695 -51.04 -30.02 40.27
N ASP A 696 -50.45 -30.26 41.45
CA ASP A 696 -51.09 -30.94 42.58
C ASP A 696 -52.36 -30.22 43.07
N ARG A 697 -52.56 -28.97 42.67
CA ARG A 697 -53.66 -28.08 43.04
C ARG A 697 -54.53 -27.70 41.85
N HIS A 698 -54.55 -28.56 40.84
CA HIS A 698 -55.36 -28.47 39.62
C HIS A 698 -55.27 -27.10 38.93
N VAL A 699 -54.05 -26.58 38.75
CA VAL A 699 -53.83 -25.32 38.02
C VAL A 699 -54.55 -25.31 36.67
N HIS A 700 -55.31 -24.26 36.39
CA HIS A 700 -55.94 -24.07 35.09
C HIS A 700 -54.95 -23.41 34.11
N GLN A 701 -54.81 -24.03 32.94
CA GLN A 701 -53.93 -23.56 31.88
C GLN A 701 -54.73 -22.81 30.81
N PHE A 702 -54.22 -21.67 30.37
CA PHE A 702 -54.86 -20.81 29.38
C PHE A 702 -53.90 -20.53 28.21
N CYS A 703 -54.44 -20.24 27.01
CA CYS A 703 -53.60 -19.85 25.87
C CYS A 703 -52.97 -18.46 26.07
N CYS A 704 -53.72 -17.57 26.73
CA CYS A 704 -53.59 -16.14 26.49
C CYS A 704 -53.76 -15.31 27.77
N THR A 705 -52.99 -14.22 27.92
CA THR A 705 -53.03 -13.36 29.11
C THR A 705 -54.41 -12.76 29.36
N GLY A 706 -55.09 -12.31 28.29
CA GLY A 706 -56.40 -11.68 28.39
C GLY A 706 -57.43 -12.57 29.07
N GLU A 707 -57.52 -13.84 28.67
CA GLU A 707 -58.45 -14.81 29.25
C GLU A 707 -58.14 -15.10 30.72
N MET A 708 -56.86 -15.22 31.09
CA MET A 708 -56.45 -15.37 32.49
C MET A 708 -56.86 -14.16 33.33
N LEU A 709 -56.61 -12.94 32.82
CA LEU A 709 -56.99 -11.71 33.52
C LEU A 709 -58.50 -11.59 33.69
N ASP A 710 -59.28 -12.00 32.68
CA ASP A 710 -60.73 -12.01 32.74
C ASP A 710 -61.24 -13.03 33.78
N ALA A 711 -60.65 -14.23 33.83
CA ALA A 711 -60.97 -15.25 34.83
C ALA A 711 -60.60 -14.80 36.26
N ILE A 712 -59.46 -14.12 36.43
CA ILE A 712 -59.05 -13.57 37.73
C ILE A 712 -59.97 -12.42 38.15
N ALA A 713 -60.30 -11.50 37.24
CA ALA A 713 -61.17 -10.36 37.52
C ALA A 713 -62.60 -10.80 37.91
N ARG A 714 -63.14 -11.85 37.28
CA ARG A 714 -64.44 -12.43 37.66
C ARG A 714 -64.40 -13.21 38.97
N GLY A 715 -63.21 -13.61 39.42
CA GLY A 715 -63.01 -14.46 40.59
C GLY A 715 -63.15 -15.96 40.30
N ASP A 716 -63.22 -16.38 39.04
CA ASP A 716 -63.14 -17.80 38.67
C ASP A 716 -61.77 -18.37 39.07
N GLN A 717 -60.73 -17.54 38.95
CA GLN A 717 -59.37 -17.80 39.39
C GLN A 717 -58.98 -16.74 40.43
N LEU A 718 -58.16 -17.09 41.42
CA LEU A 718 -57.71 -16.17 42.46
C LEU A 718 -56.34 -15.59 42.17
N ILE A 719 -55.43 -16.41 41.66
CA ILE A 719 -54.03 -16.07 41.43
C ILE A 719 -53.63 -16.55 40.04
N GLY A 720 -52.89 -15.72 39.31
CA GLY A 720 -52.26 -16.06 38.05
C GLY A 720 -50.74 -15.98 38.18
N TYR A 721 -50.03 -16.99 37.68
CA TYR A 721 -48.57 -17.05 37.65
C TYR A 721 -48.01 -16.81 36.25
N ASN A 722 -46.94 -15.99 36.17
CA ASN A 722 -46.22 -15.62 34.94
C ASN A 722 -47.07 -14.87 33.90
N LEU A 723 -48.00 -14.01 34.31
CA LEU A 723 -48.78 -13.19 33.37
C LEU A 723 -47.96 -12.00 32.85
N LEU A 724 -48.28 -11.50 31.66
CA LEU A 724 -47.68 -10.27 31.14
C LEU A 724 -48.17 -9.06 31.94
N GLY A 725 -47.25 -8.42 32.66
CA GLY A 725 -47.56 -7.31 33.56
C GLY A 725 -48.08 -6.07 32.84
N SER A 726 -47.71 -5.89 31.58
CA SER A 726 -48.16 -4.78 30.74
C SER A 726 -49.67 -4.85 30.48
N TYR A 727 -50.20 -6.04 30.20
CA TYR A 727 -51.64 -6.32 30.07
C TYR A 727 -52.36 -6.24 31.42
N ALA A 728 -51.76 -6.80 32.47
CA ALA A 728 -52.32 -6.75 33.82
C ALA A 728 -52.48 -5.29 34.30
N ARG A 729 -51.47 -4.45 34.06
CA ARG A 729 -51.48 -3.04 34.42
C ARG A 729 -52.52 -2.26 33.63
N ALA A 730 -52.65 -2.53 32.33
CA ALA A 730 -53.70 -1.92 31.51
C ALA A 730 -55.11 -2.24 32.05
N ARG A 731 -55.37 -3.49 32.45
CA ARG A 731 -56.65 -3.88 33.08
C ARG A 731 -56.83 -3.25 34.46
N GLN A 732 -55.77 -3.15 35.26
CA GLN A 732 -55.80 -2.48 36.57
C GLN A 732 -56.15 -0.98 36.44
N LEU A 733 -55.53 -0.28 35.48
CA LEU A 733 -55.83 1.13 35.19
C LEU A 733 -57.25 1.33 34.65
N ALA A 734 -57.79 0.34 33.93
CA ALA A 734 -59.19 0.30 33.51
C ALA A 734 -60.17 -0.03 34.66
N GLY A 735 -59.68 -0.22 35.90
CA GLY A 735 -60.50 -0.42 37.09
C GLY A 735 -60.84 -1.87 37.42
N ALA A 736 -60.20 -2.85 36.77
CA ALA A 736 -60.40 -4.26 37.12
C ALA A 736 -59.97 -4.54 38.58
N PRO A 737 -60.67 -5.43 39.32
CA PRO A 737 -60.39 -5.74 40.72
C PRO A 737 -59.17 -6.67 40.88
N ILE A 738 -58.05 -6.29 40.27
CA ILE A 738 -56.82 -7.08 40.27
C ILE A 738 -55.67 -6.34 40.94
N GLY A 739 -54.85 -7.09 41.68
CA GLY A 739 -53.56 -6.66 42.17
C GLY A 739 -52.43 -7.29 41.35
N ILE A 740 -51.30 -6.60 41.28
CA ILE A 740 -50.11 -7.03 40.54
C ILE A 740 -48.97 -7.13 41.52
N VAL A 741 -48.25 -8.24 41.47
CA VAL A 741 -47.02 -8.45 42.23
C VAL A 741 -45.88 -8.69 41.26
N LEU A 742 -44.88 -7.83 41.33
CA LEU A 742 -43.56 -8.07 40.76
C LEU A 742 -42.78 -8.94 41.76
N PRO A 743 -42.46 -10.21 41.44
CA PRO A 743 -41.85 -11.09 42.41
C PRO A 743 -40.49 -10.56 42.90
N SER A 744 -40.28 -10.59 44.23
CA SER A 744 -39.10 -10.00 44.87
C SER A 744 -37.86 -10.91 44.86
N ASP A 745 -38.02 -12.20 44.58
CA ASP A 745 -36.93 -13.14 44.33
C ASP A 745 -36.23 -12.80 42.99
N TYR A 746 -37.00 -12.67 41.92
CA TYR A 746 -36.62 -12.01 40.68
C TYR A 746 -37.86 -11.74 39.81
N THR A 747 -37.86 -10.63 39.09
CA THR A 747 -38.86 -10.38 38.05
C THR A 747 -38.24 -10.63 36.69
N LEU A 748 -38.69 -11.69 36.01
CA LEU A 748 -38.28 -11.99 34.63
C LEU A 748 -38.91 -10.95 33.70
N VAL A 749 -38.13 -10.42 32.77
CA VAL A 749 -38.57 -9.45 31.78
C VAL A 749 -38.27 -9.99 30.39
N THR A 750 -39.29 -10.03 29.56
CA THR A 750 -39.17 -10.40 28.15
C THR A 750 -39.16 -9.17 27.26
N ALA A 751 -38.70 -9.34 26.03
CA ALA A 751 -38.56 -8.29 25.04
C ALA A 751 -39.62 -8.46 23.94
N ARG A 752 -40.26 -7.35 23.53
CA ARG A 752 -40.98 -7.30 22.25
C ARG A 752 -40.02 -6.89 21.17
N VAL A 753 -39.77 -7.79 20.23
CA VAL A 753 -38.70 -7.68 19.26
C VAL A 753 -39.29 -7.32 17.90
N ALA A 754 -38.75 -6.28 17.28
CA ALA A 754 -38.96 -5.91 15.90
C ALA A 754 -37.75 -6.35 15.06
N SER A 755 -37.99 -6.95 13.90
CA SER A 755 -36.93 -7.30 12.95
C SER A 755 -37.40 -7.16 11.50
N ILE A 756 -36.46 -6.99 10.58
CA ILE A 756 -36.74 -6.80 9.15
C ILE A 756 -36.39 -8.10 8.41
N PRO A 757 -37.35 -8.78 7.77
CA PRO A 757 -37.06 -9.95 6.93
C PRO A 757 -36.08 -9.63 5.79
N ARG A 758 -35.19 -10.56 5.50
CA ARG A 758 -34.25 -10.50 4.38
C ARG A 758 -35.04 -10.64 3.08
N GLY A 759 -34.98 -9.62 2.23
CA GLY A 759 -35.79 -9.56 1.00
C GLY A 759 -37.13 -8.84 1.15
N ALA A 760 -37.40 -8.21 2.31
CA ALA A 760 -38.51 -7.28 2.49
C ALA A 760 -38.53 -6.20 1.38
N ALA A 761 -39.67 -6.01 0.73
CA ALA A 761 -39.79 -5.12 -0.42
C ALA A 761 -39.69 -3.63 -0.04
N ALA A 762 -40.13 -3.26 1.17
CA ALA A 762 -40.06 -1.91 1.71
C ALA A 762 -39.20 -1.83 2.99
N ALA A 763 -38.03 -2.47 2.97
CA ALA A 763 -37.08 -2.49 4.11
C ALA A 763 -36.76 -1.10 4.68
N GLY A 764 -36.65 -0.07 3.83
CA GLY A 764 -36.41 1.30 4.28
C GLY A 764 -37.56 1.89 5.11
N LEU A 765 -38.82 1.55 4.80
CA LEU A 765 -39.98 1.98 5.60
C LEU A 765 -40.05 1.23 6.92
N ALA A 766 -39.70 -0.06 6.92
CA ALA A 766 -39.61 -0.86 8.13
C ALA A 766 -38.53 -0.32 9.08
N GLY A 767 -37.37 0.07 8.54
CA GLY A 767 -36.31 0.76 9.28
C GLY A 767 -36.78 2.08 9.89
N LEU A 768 -37.52 2.91 9.12
CA LEU A 768 -38.12 4.14 9.65
C LEU A 768 -39.10 3.89 10.81
N PHE A 769 -39.89 2.82 10.75
CA PHE A 769 -40.81 2.46 11.83
C PHE A 769 -40.05 1.97 13.07
N ILE A 770 -38.99 1.17 12.91
CA ILE A 770 -38.11 0.78 14.02
C ILE A 770 -37.47 2.02 14.67
N ASP A 771 -36.95 2.95 13.86
CA ASP A 771 -36.35 4.18 14.38
C ASP A 771 -37.36 5.03 15.15
N TYR A 772 -38.60 5.10 14.68
CA TYR A 772 -39.70 5.74 15.42
C TYR A 772 -39.99 5.03 16.75
N LEU A 773 -40.13 3.70 16.77
CA LEU A 773 -40.38 2.94 18.00
C LEU A 773 -39.29 3.16 19.05
N LEU A 774 -38.05 3.37 18.61
CA LEU A 774 -36.89 3.60 19.48
C LEU A 774 -36.64 5.08 19.80
N SER A 775 -37.29 6.01 19.08
CA SER A 775 -37.13 7.44 19.30
C SER A 775 -37.70 7.88 20.66
N GLN A 776 -37.30 9.06 21.13
CA GLN A 776 -37.85 9.61 22.37
C GLN A 776 -39.37 9.81 22.27
N GLU A 777 -39.88 10.21 21.11
CA GLU A 777 -41.31 10.36 20.83
C GLU A 777 -42.04 9.00 20.89
N GLY A 778 -41.56 7.99 20.16
CA GLY A 778 -42.16 6.66 20.16
C GLY A 778 -42.11 6.00 21.55
N GLN A 779 -40.99 6.11 22.26
CA GLN A 779 -40.87 5.65 23.64
C GLN A 779 -41.80 6.39 24.61
N THR A 780 -42.06 7.69 24.37
CA THR A 780 -43.03 8.46 25.15
C THR A 780 -44.46 7.99 24.88
N GLN A 781 -44.80 7.71 23.62
CA GLN A 781 -46.10 7.12 23.26
C GLN A 781 -46.27 5.74 23.88
N ILE A 782 -45.23 4.91 23.85
CA ILE A 782 -45.20 3.60 24.51
C ILE A 782 -45.53 3.76 26.00
N ALA A 783 -44.80 4.63 26.71
CA ALA A 783 -44.95 4.81 28.16
C ALA A 783 -46.31 5.36 28.62
N ARG A 784 -47.03 6.09 27.74
CA ARG A 784 -48.24 6.84 28.11
C ARG A 784 -49.54 6.25 27.55
N SER A 785 -49.48 5.70 26.35
CA SER A 785 -50.66 5.44 25.52
C SER A 785 -50.75 3.99 25.04
N THR A 786 -49.79 3.15 25.40
CA THR A 786 -49.80 1.71 25.06
C THR A 786 -49.70 0.84 26.31
N PRO A 787 -50.17 -0.41 26.26
CA PRO A 787 -49.96 -1.36 27.35
C PRO A 787 -48.60 -2.05 27.20
N PHE A 788 -47.51 -1.29 27.06
CA PHE A 788 -46.14 -1.81 26.94
C PHE A 788 -45.19 -0.97 27.80
N TYR A 789 -44.24 -1.60 28.50
CA TYR A 789 -43.23 -0.83 29.21
C TYR A 789 -42.16 -0.33 28.24
N ALA A 790 -41.96 0.99 28.23
CA ALA A 790 -40.87 1.62 27.49
C ALA A 790 -39.51 1.12 28.01
N ILE A 791 -38.52 1.11 27.12
CA ILE A 791 -37.14 0.74 27.43
C ILE A 791 -36.26 1.96 27.68
N SER A 792 -36.64 3.14 27.18
CA SER A 792 -35.89 4.36 27.40
C SER A 792 -36.02 4.82 28.86
N PRO A 793 -34.91 5.10 29.57
CA PRO A 793 -34.96 5.64 30.93
C PRO A 793 -35.37 7.12 30.96
N ALA A 794 -35.37 7.80 29.81
CA ALA A 794 -35.64 9.24 29.72
C ALA A 794 -37.13 9.60 29.65
N VAL A 795 -38.02 8.60 29.55
CA VAL A 795 -39.46 8.82 29.42
C VAL A 795 -40.19 8.55 30.73
N ASP A 796 -41.25 9.31 30.96
CA ASP A 796 -42.12 9.18 32.14
C ASP A 796 -43.54 8.81 31.73
N GLY A 797 -44.21 8.05 32.58
CA GLY A 797 -45.54 7.51 32.35
C GLY A 797 -45.82 6.24 33.16
N PRO A 798 -47.09 5.77 33.17
CA PRO A 798 -47.50 4.56 33.89
C PRO A 798 -46.80 3.29 33.40
N PHE A 799 -46.28 3.29 32.17
CA PHE A 799 -45.50 2.20 31.60
C PHE A 799 -44.04 2.60 31.33
N SER A 800 -43.46 3.48 32.15
CA SER A 800 -42.04 3.84 32.05
C SER A 800 -41.12 2.88 32.82
N VAL A 801 -39.83 2.86 32.46
CA VAL A 801 -38.80 2.14 33.23
C VAL A 801 -38.73 2.66 34.66
N ALA A 802 -38.81 3.98 34.85
CA ALA A 802 -38.77 4.62 36.16
C ALA A 802 -39.91 4.14 37.07
N HIS A 803 -41.11 4.01 36.49
CA HIS A 803 -42.26 3.48 37.21
C HIS A 803 -42.12 1.99 37.54
N LEU A 804 -41.67 1.18 36.57
CA LEU A 804 -41.39 -0.25 36.78
C LEU A 804 -40.40 -0.46 37.93
N LEU A 805 -39.31 0.30 37.95
CA LEU A 805 -38.29 0.23 39.00
C LEU A 805 -38.79 0.72 40.37
N ALA A 806 -39.76 1.65 40.39
CA ALA A 806 -40.35 2.12 41.64
C ALA A 806 -41.27 1.09 42.32
N GLU A 807 -41.92 0.22 41.54
CA GLU A 807 -42.75 -0.88 42.06
C GLU A 807 -41.96 -2.17 42.33
N LEU A 808 -40.72 -2.25 41.82
CA LEU A 808 -39.85 -3.41 41.92
C LEU A 808 -39.29 -3.57 43.35
N ASN A 809 -39.40 -4.78 43.91
CA ASN A 809 -38.89 -5.12 45.25
C ASN A 809 -37.78 -6.21 45.20
N GLY A 810 -37.17 -6.41 44.04
CA GLY A 810 -36.20 -7.49 43.79
C GLY A 810 -35.34 -7.22 42.55
N PRO A 811 -34.49 -8.16 42.13
CA PRO A 811 -33.70 -8.03 40.92
C PRO A 811 -34.57 -8.16 39.66
N LEU A 812 -34.32 -7.30 38.67
CA LEU A 812 -34.91 -7.39 37.34
C LEU A 812 -34.02 -8.25 36.45
N GLN A 813 -34.57 -9.30 35.83
CA GLN A 813 -33.82 -10.24 34.98
C GLN A 813 -34.30 -10.14 33.54
N HIS A 814 -33.49 -9.57 32.66
CA HIS A 814 -33.83 -9.43 31.25
C HIS A 814 -33.49 -10.69 30.47
N THR A 815 -34.44 -11.12 29.64
CA THR A 815 -34.18 -12.09 28.58
C THR A 815 -33.29 -11.44 27.52
N THR A 816 -32.00 -11.79 27.52
CA THR A 816 -31.02 -11.21 26.60
C THR A 816 -31.20 -11.81 25.21
N LEU A 817 -31.37 -10.96 24.19
CA LEU A 817 -31.40 -11.40 22.80
C LEU A 817 -30.03 -11.98 22.40
N GLY A 818 -29.99 -13.26 22.07
CA GLY A 818 -28.77 -13.91 21.60
C GLY A 818 -28.82 -15.44 21.62
N PRO A 819 -27.71 -16.11 21.23
CA PRO A 819 -27.65 -17.56 21.03
C PRO A 819 -28.12 -18.43 22.20
N GLY A 820 -28.11 -17.93 23.44
CA GLY A 820 -28.63 -18.66 24.60
C GLY A 820 -30.11 -19.06 24.46
N LEU A 821 -30.93 -18.24 23.78
CA LEU A 821 -32.34 -18.56 23.55
C LEU A 821 -32.55 -19.72 22.57
N LEU A 822 -31.55 -20.02 21.72
CA LEU A 822 -31.63 -21.14 20.77
C LEU A 822 -31.63 -22.50 21.47
N VAL A 823 -31.11 -22.59 22.70
CA VAL A 823 -31.02 -23.85 23.47
C VAL A 823 -32.39 -24.48 23.66
N PHE A 824 -33.42 -23.68 23.98
CA PHE A 824 -34.77 -24.17 24.21
C PHE A 824 -35.62 -24.30 22.94
N LEU A 825 -35.08 -23.89 21.79
CA LEU A 825 -35.71 -24.10 20.48
C LEU A 825 -35.25 -25.37 19.79
N ASP A 826 -34.21 -26.02 20.29
CA ASP A 826 -33.84 -27.35 19.83
C ASP A 826 -35.01 -28.32 20.00
N GLU A 827 -35.31 -29.09 18.94
CA GLU A 827 -36.48 -29.96 18.89
C GLU A 827 -36.46 -31.01 20.01
N THR A 828 -35.31 -31.64 20.24
CA THR A 828 -35.13 -32.70 21.25
C THR A 828 -35.29 -32.13 22.65
N LYS A 829 -34.64 -30.99 22.95
CA LYS A 829 -34.73 -30.34 24.26
C LYS A 829 -36.14 -29.80 24.52
N ARG A 830 -36.76 -29.15 23.54
CA ARG A 830 -38.14 -28.66 23.62
C ARG A 830 -39.13 -29.79 23.86
N ALA A 831 -39.07 -30.87 23.08
CA ALA A 831 -39.94 -32.02 23.25
C ALA A 831 -39.79 -32.68 24.63
N ARG A 832 -38.58 -32.68 25.20
CA ARG A 832 -38.35 -33.18 26.57
C ARG A 832 -38.94 -32.25 27.62
N PHE A 833 -38.69 -30.95 27.52
CA PHE A 833 -39.23 -29.95 28.45
C PHE A 833 -40.76 -29.99 28.50
N LEU A 834 -41.41 -30.01 27.33
CA LEU A 834 -42.86 -30.09 27.21
C LEU A 834 -43.41 -31.42 27.75
N ARG A 835 -42.75 -32.56 27.47
CA ARG A 835 -43.14 -33.85 28.06
C ARG A 835 -43.04 -33.85 29.57
N GLN A 836 -41.97 -33.28 30.14
CA GLN A 836 -41.81 -33.19 31.59
C GLN A 836 -42.90 -32.32 32.22
N TRP A 837 -43.19 -31.16 31.62
CA TRP A 837 -44.31 -30.32 32.02
C TRP A 837 -45.63 -31.09 32.01
N GLN A 838 -45.99 -31.70 30.88
CA GLN A 838 -47.24 -32.47 30.73
C GLN A 838 -47.32 -33.66 31.70
N MET A 839 -46.21 -34.36 31.95
CA MET A 839 -46.17 -35.46 32.92
C MET A 839 -46.47 -35.02 34.35
N ILE A 840 -46.13 -33.77 34.71
CA ILE A 840 -46.42 -33.20 36.02
C ILE A 840 -47.85 -32.66 36.04
N THR A 841 -48.23 -31.87 35.04
CA THR A 841 -49.53 -31.17 35.03
C THR A 841 -50.73 -32.08 34.73
N ASN A 842 -50.52 -33.20 34.04
CA ASN A 842 -51.59 -34.17 33.73
C ASN A 842 -51.64 -35.34 34.72
N ARG A 843 -50.83 -35.30 35.80
CA ARG A 843 -50.81 -36.36 36.81
C ARG A 843 -52.12 -36.40 37.62
N TYR A 844 -52.81 -35.28 37.71
CA TYR A 844 -53.97 -35.05 38.57
C TYR A 844 -55.21 -34.70 37.75
#